data_AF-A0A835Z0Z4-F1
#
_entry.id   AF-A0A835Z0Z4-F1
#
_cell.length_a   1.000
_cell.length_b   1.000
_cell.length_c   1.000
_cell.angle_alpha   90.00
_cell.angle_beta   90.00
_cell.angle_gamma   90.00
#
_symmetry.space_group_name_H-M   'P 1'
#
loop_
_entity.id
_entity.type
_entity.pdbx_description
1 polymer ?
#
loop_
_entity_poly.entity_id
_entity_poly.type
_entity_poly.pdbx_seq_one_letter_code
_entity_poly.pdbx_strand_id
1 'polypeptide(L)'
;MAPVHSQPAEDLPRFMATQMAKFTGEGHINVDALRELVADETLVARISNHDLWRKKSDGLLRRLTEYLLKADECGYVRVTYKRGRSFGRLTAVGPSLQSFPRPIRYLITFGFLYDVDIDCCHPMLFWQYVEKLGGAAPLMKAYSLDAKAYRARVMEEAGCDYEEAKALLQSACYGVPSSLAPSLQALAAEAATAVDLICAENAETLAYCEQDYLQKDNPKYSCVSLKLQGLENACLRAMWKRAKQLNLEPTTPMLDGFMPHVRPMQGQLLSMQDCIKRDTGFTVSLSIKEIPETTLQSLCADFAHIAPKRAAESAPAQEEAAPKPCQRLNFSLRLFISYDRRAPHVHYICNCGSSAPEALPIEEGAAEDAGREWNRFEQLLHFSADKSALNDRVLAFNRNHGLWYASQFFTVHPDSPHRRPNFYIRSTLSILYENLPEVECGKKQKDKSFITAWCKHPERRLHHHIQMLPPPLPVADDIFNTWDGFAAERLVGRYPYSQDAVNRIIAHNKVLVDNDDKCLKYQLDWQAQLIQQPGALSRVCITTVGGQGCGKSLYILFLGTRIIGMKLYSDCSPKTAFDHFNYKVSDKLLITVQEIKASDTYRFSDEIKKAIADDMKEVTSKGVDSGDVLNTARHWWTANNVTNPVKVASGEYERRFCVVRASNEEVGDRQYFIDLVALLDDPAAAMSWYIFLRDYDITGVHFENDRPTTEVYKSAQEANVLVDIRVLHSLAGCNELPAEFTLMTKQLDELFTLYRRDVIRQRENDDDAANGGINRGPMGNLGTVGRRMAQLAKEKAVVRGAAANGGDRRTAACSTRR
;
A
#
# COMPACT_ATOMS: atom_id res chain seq x y z
N MET A 1 -15.65 69.40 -1.23
CA MET A 1 -15.24 68.53 -2.36
C MET A 1 -14.25 67.52 -1.81
N ALA A 2 -14.76 66.35 -1.46
CA ALA A 2 -14.05 65.31 -0.71
C ALA A 2 -13.48 64.23 -1.64
N PRO A 3 -12.44 63.50 -1.22
CA PRO A 3 -11.67 62.59 -2.07
C PRO A 3 -12.42 61.28 -2.32
N VAL A 4 -12.21 60.74 -3.51
CA VAL A 4 -12.72 59.45 -3.97
C VAL A 4 -12.08 58.33 -3.14
N HIS A 5 -12.87 57.72 -2.26
CA HIS A 5 -12.48 56.50 -1.56
C HIS A 5 -12.36 55.34 -2.56
N SER A 6 -11.17 54.76 -2.60
CA SER A 6 -10.87 53.46 -3.17
C SER A 6 -11.76 52.40 -2.54
N GLN A 7 -12.52 51.70 -3.37
CA GLN A 7 -13.20 50.47 -2.99
C GLN A 7 -12.15 49.40 -2.66
N PRO A 8 -12.24 48.70 -1.51
CA PRO A 8 -11.39 47.56 -1.25
C PRO A 8 -11.77 46.42 -2.20
N ALA A 9 -10.74 45.76 -2.73
CA ALA A 9 -10.84 44.55 -3.53
C ALA A 9 -11.42 43.41 -2.67
N GLU A 10 -12.74 43.30 -2.62
CA GLU A 10 -13.42 42.11 -2.16
C GLU A 10 -13.62 41.13 -3.32
N ASP A 11 -13.36 39.86 -3.03
CA ASP A 11 -13.72 38.65 -3.80
C ASP A 11 -12.80 38.10 -4.91
N LEU A 12 -11.50 37.98 -4.62
CA LEU A 12 -10.65 36.95 -5.27
C LEU A 12 -10.16 35.79 -4.37
N PRO A 13 -10.08 35.88 -3.02
CA PRO A 13 -9.57 34.76 -2.22
C PRO A 13 -10.59 33.67 -1.83
N ARG A 14 -11.91 33.88 -1.96
CA ARG A 14 -12.93 32.89 -1.54
C ARG A 14 -13.38 31.92 -2.63
N PHE A 15 -13.17 32.26 -3.91
CA PHE A 15 -13.45 31.34 -5.01
C PHE A 15 -12.29 30.37 -5.30
N MET A 16 -11.10 30.61 -4.73
CA MET A 16 -9.88 29.83 -4.99
C MET A 16 -9.57 28.73 -3.96
N ALA A 17 -10.27 28.68 -2.81
CA ALA A 17 -9.95 27.74 -1.74
C ALA A 17 -10.88 26.52 -1.61
N THR A 18 -12.02 26.48 -2.30
CA THR A 18 -13.08 25.54 -1.88
C THR A 18 -13.89 24.87 -2.99
N GLN A 19 -13.35 24.73 -4.20
CA GLN A 19 -13.84 23.70 -5.12
C GLN A 19 -12.70 22.94 -5.79
N MET A 20 -12.70 21.63 -5.56
CA MET A 20 -11.80 20.60 -6.08
C MET A 20 -10.49 20.37 -5.31
N ALA A 21 -10.62 19.79 -4.11
CA ALA A 21 -9.58 18.91 -3.55
C ALA A 21 -9.33 17.65 -4.42
N LYS A 22 -10.11 17.46 -5.49
CA LYS A 22 -10.04 16.35 -6.46
C LYS A 22 -10.31 16.89 -7.86
N PHE A 23 -9.36 16.76 -8.77
CA PHE A 23 -9.54 16.99 -10.21
C PHE A 23 -9.61 15.63 -10.90
N THR A 24 -10.64 15.36 -11.69
CA THR A 24 -10.81 14.08 -12.39
C THR A 24 -10.42 14.24 -13.85
N GLY A 25 -9.43 13.46 -14.28
CA GLY A 25 -9.04 13.33 -15.68
C GLY A 25 -9.28 11.91 -16.18
N GLU A 26 -9.33 11.77 -17.49
CA GLU A 26 -9.42 10.49 -18.20
C GLU A 26 -8.14 10.33 -19.02
N GLY A 27 -7.57 9.13 -19.09
CA GLY A 27 -6.44 8.84 -19.98
C GLY A 27 -6.87 7.77 -20.94
N HIS A 28 -6.90 8.07 -22.24
CA HIS A 28 -7.18 7.09 -23.28
C HIS A 28 -5.87 6.63 -23.89
N ILE A 29 -5.71 5.31 -24.00
CA ILE A 29 -4.48 4.68 -24.46
C ILE A 29 -4.74 3.56 -25.45
N ASN A 30 -3.72 3.25 -26.25
CA ASN A 30 -3.60 2.01 -26.98
C ASN A 30 -3.32 0.87 -25.97
N VAL A 31 -4.37 0.12 -25.64
CA VAL A 31 -4.29 -1.00 -24.68
C VAL A 31 -3.36 -2.10 -25.18
N ASP A 32 -3.33 -2.35 -26.48
CA ASP A 32 -2.48 -3.39 -27.07
C ASP A 32 -1.00 -3.00 -26.98
N ALA A 33 -0.66 -1.75 -27.32
CA ALA A 33 0.70 -1.24 -27.10
C ALA A 33 1.13 -1.30 -25.62
N LEU A 34 0.20 -1.05 -24.69
CA LEU A 34 0.49 -1.17 -23.26
C LEU A 34 0.64 -2.64 -22.82
N ARG A 35 -0.16 -3.57 -23.34
CA ARG A 35 -0.04 -5.02 -23.06
C ARG A 35 1.32 -5.54 -23.49
N GLU A 36 1.79 -5.13 -24.66
CA GLU A 36 3.08 -5.57 -25.18
C GLU A 36 4.25 -4.97 -24.41
N LEU A 37 4.17 -3.70 -24.00
CA LEU A 37 5.14 -3.13 -23.06
C LEU A 37 5.17 -3.86 -21.71
N VAL A 38 4.02 -4.30 -21.20
CA VAL A 38 3.96 -5.07 -19.95
C VAL A 38 4.52 -6.49 -20.13
N ALA A 39 4.44 -7.05 -21.34
CA ALA A 39 4.93 -8.40 -21.65
C ALA A 39 6.44 -8.45 -21.98
N ASP A 40 7.05 -7.33 -22.37
CA ASP A 40 8.47 -7.28 -22.77
C ASP A 40 9.27 -6.30 -21.90
N GLU A 41 9.89 -6.85 -20.84
CA GLU A 41 10.76 -6.11 -19.94
C GLU A 41 12.01 -5.54 -20.64
N THR A 42 12.51 -6.24 -21.66
CA THR A 42 13.69 -5.79 -22.42
C THR A 42 13.38 -4.57 -23.29
N LEU A 43 12.15 -4.51 -23.81
CA LEU A 43 11.60 -3.37 -24.54
C LEU A 43 11.39 -2.17 -23.61
N VAL A 44 10.85 -2.39 -22.40
CA VAL A 44 10.73 -1.33 -21.38
C VAL A 44 12.10 -0.80 -21.00
N ALA A 45 13.10 -1.66 -20.78
CA ALA A 45 14.47 -1.25 -20.50
C ALA A 45 15.09 -0.46 -21.65
N ARG A 46 14.88 -0.90 -22.90
CA ARG A 46 15.37 -0.22 -24.11
C ARG A 46 14.74 1.16 -24.31
N ILE A 47 13.43 1.29 -24.15
CA ILE A 47 12.69 2.56 -24.30
C ILE A 47 12.96 3.51 -23.12
N SER A 48 13.24 2.96 -21.93
CA SER A 48 13.53 3.75 -20.73
C SER A 48 15.00 4.17 -20.57
N ASN A 49 15.92 3.65 -21.39
CA ASN A 49 17.37 3.96 -21.39
C ASN A 49 17.75 5.41 -21.74
N HIS A 50 16.79 6.35 -21.77
CA HIS A 50 17.04 7.78 -21.84
C HIS A 50 17.42 8.30 -20.42
N ASP A 51 18.69 8.14 -20.06
CA ASP A 51 19.53 8.67 -18.95
C ASP A 51 18.98 8.82 -17.51
N LEU A 52 17.72 9.19 -17.30
CA LEU A 52 17.14 9.44 -15.96
C LEU A 52 16.54 8.20 -15.28
N TRP A 53 16.25 7.12 -16.01
CA TRP A 53 15.49 5.96 -15.50
C TRP A 53 16.28 4.67 -15.38
N ARG A 54 17.60 4.73 -15.62
CA ARG A 54 18.56 3.61 -15.59
C ARG A 54 18.61 2.82 -14.26
N LYS A 55 18.02 3.33 -13.17
CA LYS A 55 18.05 2.76 -11.81
C LYS A 55 16.70 2.22 -11.29
N LYS A 56 15.63 2.17 -12.10
CA LYS A 56 14.25 1.86 -11.64
C LYS A 56 13.35 1.12 -12.66
N SER A 57 13.87 0.17 -13.43
CA SER A 57 13.11 -0.61 -14.41
C SER A 57 11.88 -1.31 -13.80
N ASP A 58 12.05 -1.98 -12.67
CA ASP A 58 11.02 -2.81 -12.04
C ASP A 58 9.83 -1.97 -11.55
N GLY A 59 10.12 -0.77 -11.05
CA GLY A 59 9.11 0.19 -10.61
C GLY A 59 8.29 0.77 -11.75
N LEU A 60 8.85 0.85 -12.96
CA LEU A 60 8.18 1.32 -14.16
C LEU A 60 7.26 0.25 -14.75
N LEU A 61 7.75 -0.99 -14.87
CA LEU A 61 6.95 -2.13 -15.32
C LEU A 61 5.73 -2.37 -14.41
N ARG A 62 5.94 -2.26 -13.09
CA ARG A 62 4.84 -2.30 -12.10
C ARG A 62 3.79 -1.22 -12.37
N ARG A 63 4.20 0.03 -12.62
CA ARG A 63 3.26 1.13 -12.89
C ARG A 63 2.52 0.96 -14.21
N LEU A 64 3.17 0.44 -15.24
CA LEU A 64 2.54 0.11 -16.53
C LEU A 64 1.49 -0.98 -16.35
N THR A 65 1.82 -2.02 -15.58
CA THR A 65 0.89 -3.10 -15.23
C THR A 65 -0.31 -2.57 -14.43
N GLU A 66 -0.07 -1.73 -13.42
CA GLU A 66 -1.15 -1.13 -12.63
C GLU A 66 -2.02 -0.17 -13.46
N TYR A 67 -1.48 0.49 -14.48
CA TYR A 67 -2.24 1.33 -15.41
C TYR A 67 -3.07 0.47 -16.36
N LEU A 68 -2.51 -0.63 -16.88
CA LEU A 68 -3.21 -1.59 -17.74
C LEU A 68 -4.41 -2.22 -17.03
N LEU A 69 -4.25 -2.60 -15.76
CA LEU A 69 -5.34 -3.15 -14.93
C LEU A 69 -6.48 -2.16 -14.65
N LYS A 70 -6.23 -0.86 -14.84
CA LYS A 70 -7.24 0.20 -14.67
C LYS A 70 -7.85 0.66 -15.99
N ALA A 71 -7.25 0.28 -17.12
CA ALA A 71 -7.79 0.58 -18.43
C ALA A 71 -8.98 -0.34 -18.68
N ASP A 72 -10.08 0.25 -19.14
CA ASP A 72 -11.19 -0.53 -19.68
C ASP A 72 -10.85 -1.08 -21.08
N GLU A 73 -11.79 -1.82 -21.67
CA GLU A 73 -11.64 -2.39 -23.02
C GLU A 73 -11.44 -1.33 -24.10
N CYS A 74 -11.88 -0.10 -23.85
CA CYS A 74 -11.73 1.05 -24.72
C CYS A 74 -10.48 1.88 -24.37
N GLY A 75 -9.62 1.42 -23.45
CA GLY A 75 -8.39 2.10 -23.08
C GLY A 75 -8.56 3.34 -22.20
N TYR A 76 -9.73 3.57 -21.61
CA TYR A 76 -9.97 4.67 -20.69
C TYR A 76 -9.53 4.32 -19.26
N VAL A 77 -8.77 5.23 -18.67
CA VAL A 77 -8.34 5.17 -17.27
C VAL A 77 -8.82 6.40 -16.53
N ARG A 78 -9.64 6.21 -15.49
CA ARG A 78 -10.05 7.30 -14.60
C ARG A 78 -8.96 7.60 -13.58
N VAL A 79 -8.44 8.83 -13.60
CA VAL A 79 -7.39 9.29 -12.69
C VAL A 79 -7.88 10.44 -11.84
N THR A 80 -7.68 10.33 -10.52
CA THR A 80 -7.91 11.44 -9.58
C THR A 80 -6.60 12.16 -9.32
N TYR A 81 -6.57 13.47 -9.55
CA TYR A 81 -5.45 14.35 -9.24
C TYR A 81 -5.76 15.12 -7.95
N LYS A 82 -4.79 15.17 -7.04
CA LYS A 82 -4.89 15.89 -5.77
C LYS A 82 -3.65 16.74 -5.56
N ARG A 83 -3.82 17.84 -4.83
CA ARG A 83 -2.70 18.55 -4.21
C ARG A 83 -2.39 17.84 -2.90
N GLY A 84 -1.13 17.49 -2.67
CA GLY A 84 -0.75 16.73 -1.47
C GLY A 84 -0.98 17.50 -0.17
N ARG A 85 -0.87 18.83 -0.20
CA ARG A 85 -1.01 19.78 0.94
C ARG A 85 -1.50 21.15 0.43
N SER A 86 -1.48 22.20 1.27
CA SER A 86 -1.91 23.58 0.93
C SER A 86 -1.16 24.20 -0.26
N PHE A 87 0.10 23.81 -0.47
CA PHE A 87 0.98 24.30 -1.55
C PHE A 87 1.43 23.17 -2.49
N GLY A 88 1.78 23.51 -3.73
CA GLY A 88 2.36 22.59 -4.72
C GLY A 88 1.44 22.11 -5.86
N ARG A 89 1.99 21.24 -6.73
CA ARG A 89 1.37 20.71 -7.97
C ARG A 89 0.14 19.82 -7.76
N LEU A 90 -0.71 19.75 -8.78
CA LEU A 90 -1.69 18.68 -8.94
C LEU A 90 -1.00 17.39 -9.38
N THR A 91 -0.94 16.41 -8.49
CA THR A 91 -0.34 15.10 -8.76
C THR A 91 -1.41 14.02 -8.82
N ALA A 92 -1.25 13.08 -9.75
CA ALA A 92 -2.13 11.91 -9.82
C ALA A 92 -2.04 11.05 -8.55
N VAL A 93 -3.18 10.51 -8.12
CA VAL A 93 -3.30 9.52 -7.05
C VAL A 93 -3.30 8.13 -7.68
N GLY A 94 -2.13 7.49 -7.69
CA GLY A 94 -1.90 6.18 -8.33
C GLY A 94 -1.28 6.29 -9.74
N PRO A 95 -1.20 5.18 -10.50
CA PRO A 95 -0.65 5.17 -11.86
C PRO A 95 -1.44 6.11 -12.77
N SER A 96 -0.72 6.93 -13.53
CA SER A 96 -1.26 7.89 -14.49
C SER A 96 -0.30 8.13 -15.65
N LEU A 97 -0.80 8.68 -16.77
CA LEU A 97 0.06 9.17 -17.85
C LEU A 97 1.09 10.19 -17.35
N GLN A 98 0.74 11.02 -16.36
CA GLN A 98 1.64 11.98 -15.71
C GLN A 98 2.86 11.30 -15.05
N SER A 99 2.73 10.02 -14.68
CA SER A 99 3.78 9.25 -13.99
C SER A 99 4.74 8.50 -14.93
N PHE A 100 4.44 8.44 -16.23
CA PHE A 100 5.25 7.70 -17.20
C PHE A 100 6.32 8.56 -17.88
N PRO A 101 7.48 7.97 -18.24
CA PRO A 101 8.45 8.61 -19.11
C PRO A 101 7.82 9.00 -20.45
N ARG A 102 8.28 10.13 -21.00
CA ARG A 102 7.77 10.70 -22.26
C ARG A 102 7.73 9.69 -23.42
N PRO A 103 8.77 8.86 -23.69
CA PRO A 103 8.72 7.88 -24.77
C PRO A 103 7.62 6.82 -24.60
N ILE A 104 7.44 6.31 -23.38
CA ILE A 104 6.41 5.31 -23.07
C ILE A 104 5.02 5.93 -23.16
N ARG A 105 4.85 7.13 -22.61
CA ARG A 105 3.60 7.89 -22.72
C ARG A 105 3.22 8.07 -24.19
N TYR A 106 4.15 8.48 -25.03
CA TYR A 106 3.90 8.67 -26.47
C TYR A 106 3.52 7.41 -27.20
N LEU A 107 4.17 6.30 -26.87
CA LEU A 107 3.84 5.01 -27.47
C LEU A 107 2.40 4.59 -27.13
N ILE A 108 2.01 4.66 -25.86
CA ILE A 108 0.66 4.24 -25.44
C ILE A 108 -0.43 5.26 -25.76
N THR A 109 -0.09 6.51 -26.08
CA THR A 109 -1.09 7.53 -26.46
C THR A 109 -1.07 7.87 -27.95
N PHE A 110 -0.26 7.18 -28.75
CA PHE A 110 -0.06 7.50 -30.17
C PHE A 110 -1.39 7.42 -30.94
N GLY A 111 -1.80 8.53 -31.55
CA GLY A 111 -3.06 8.63 -32.30
C GLY A 111 -4.31 8.90 -31.45
N PHE A 112 -4.18 8.95 -30.12
CA PHE A 112 -5.31 9.15 -29.20
C PHE A 112 -5.25 10.47 -28.43
N LEU A 113 -4.04 10.91 -28.06
CA LEU A 113 -3.82 12.13 -27.28
C LEU A 113 -2.61 12.92 -27.80
N TYR A 114 -2.68 14.24 -27.65
CA TYR A 114 -1.61 15.17 -28.02
C TYR A 114 -1.02 15.80 -26.77
N ASP A 115 0.28 16.08 -26.72
CA ASP A 115 0.95 16.60 -25.52
C ASP A 115 1.17 18.12 -25.68
N VAL A 116 0.36 18.93 -24.99
CA VAL A 116 0.39 20.40 -25.08
C VAL A 116 1.06 20.96 -23.83
N ASP A 117 2.23 21.59 -24.01
CA ASP A 117 3.03 22.12 -22.90
C ASP A 117 3.25 23.63 -23.02
N ILE A 118 3.46 24.27 -21.87
CA ILE A 118 4.03 25.61 -21.79
C ILE A 118 5.54 25.54 -22.03
N ASP A 119 6.02 26.29 -23.02
CA ASP A 119 7.44 26.38 -23.30
C ASP A 119 8.20 27.08 -22.17
N CYS A 120 9.20 26.40 -21.62
CA CYS A 120 10.08 26.94 -20.57
C CYS A 120 9.29 27.49 -19.35
N CYS A 121 8.26 26.74 -18.91
CA CYS A 121 7.23 27.20 -17.99
C CYS A 121 7.76 27.92 -16.74
N HIS A 122 8.54 27.26 -15.88
CA HIS A 122 9.01 27.86 -14.62
C HIS A 122 9.88 29.11 -14.85
N PRO A 123 10.92 29.11 -15.71
CA PRO A 123 11.67 30.33 -16.06
C PRO A 123 10.78 31.46 -16.59
N MET A 124 9.84 31.14 -17.49
CA MET A 124 8.90 32.10 -18.08
C MET A 124 8.01 32.77 -17.02
N LEU A 125 7.51 31.98 -16.06
CA LEU A 125 6.70 32.49 -14.96
C LEU A 125 7.54 33.24 -13.92
N PHE A 126 8.79 32.81 -13.69
CA PHE A 126 9.69 33.42 -12.72
C PHE A 126 9.97 34.88 -13.05
N TRP A 127 10.51 35.20 -14.24
CA TRP A 127 10.90 36.58 -14.54
C TRP A 127 9.69 37.52 -14.59
N GLN A 128 8.54 37.05 -15.11
CA GLN A 128 7.31 37.84 -15.13
C GLN A 128 6.77 38.09 -13.73
N TYR A 129 6.92 37.12 -12.81
CA TYR A 129 6.50 37.31 -11.43
C TYR A 129 7.42 38.30 -10.72
N VAL A 130 8.73 38.22 -10.94
CA VAL A 130 9.71 39.19 -10.43
C VAL A 130 9.39 40.61 -10.93
N GLU A 131 9.11 40.80 -12.22
CA GLU A 131 8.71 42.11 -12.76
C GLU A 131 7.40 42.63 -12.12
N LYS A 132 6.42 41.75 -11.87
CA LYS A 132 5.18 42.12 -11.15
C LYS A 132 5.42 42.56 -9.70
N LEU A 133 6.47 42.05 -9.07
CA LEU A 133 6.90 42.46 -7.73
C LEU A 133 7.78 43.73 -7.75
N GLY A 134 8.03 44.32 -8.92
CA GLY A 134 8.89 45.49 -9.08
C GLY A 134 10.39 45.19 -9.18
N GLY A 135 10.77 43.91 -9.32
CA GLY A 135 12.15 43.48 -9.54
C GLY A 135 12.54 43.42 -11.03
N ALA A 136 13.80 43.04 -11.30
CA ALA A 136 14.31 42.81 -12.66
C ALA A 136 14.98 41.44 -12.77
N ALA A 137 14.68 40.70 -13.84
CA ALA A 137 15.31 39.41 -14.14
C ALA A 137 15.62 39.25 -15.66
N PRO A 138 16.47 40.12 -16.23
CA PRO A 138 16.77 40.14 -17.67
C PRO A 138 17.44 38.87 -18.21
N LEU A 139 18.30 38.20 -17.44
CA LEU A 139 18.95 36.96 -17.87
C LEU A 139 17.96 35.79 -17.89
N MET A 140 17.11 35.68 -16.88
CA MET A 140 16.02 34.70 -16.84
C MET A 140 15.01 34.95 -17.96
N LYS A 141 14.71 36.22 -18.26
CA LYS A 141 13.86 36.62 -19.39
C LYS A 141 14.47 36.17 -20.71
N ALA A 142 15.75 36.48 -20.96
CA ALA A 142 16.46 36.05 -22.16
C ALA A 142 16.49 34.53 -22.31
N TYR A 143 16.71 33.79 -21.22
CA TYR A 143 16.65 32.32 -21.21
C TYR A 143 15.25 31.80 -21.57
N SER A 144 14.19 32.39 -21.01
CA SER A 144 12.83 31.92 -21.25
C SER A 144 12.33 32.18 -22.68
N LEU A 145 12.78 33.26 -23.33
CA LEU A 145 12.33 33.66 -24.66
C LEU A 145 13.00 32.85 -25.78
N ASP A 146 14.27 32.46 -25.61
CA ASP A 146 14.97 31.57 -26.54
C ASP A 146 15.78 30.51 -25.80
N ALA A 147 15.06 29.56 -25.21
CA ALA A 147 15.66 28.50 -24.42
C ALA A 147 16.56 27.57 -25.26
N LYS A 148 16.40 27.54 -26.59
CA LYS A 148 17.22 26.71 -27.49
C LYS A 148 18.58 27.37 -27.72
N ALA A 149 18.61 28.65 -28.09
CA ALA A 149 19.85 29.38 -28.27
C ALA A 149 20.62 29.51 -26.95
N TYR A 150 19.90 29.75 -25.84
CA TYR A 150 20.55 29.86 -24.54
C TYR A 150 21.23 28.55 -24.11
N ARG A 151 20.57 27.41 -24.32
CA ARG A 151 21.18 26.08 -24.08
C ARG A 151 22.40 25.84 -24.95
N ALA A 152 22.35 26.19 -26.24
CA ALA A 152 23.49 26.01 -27.14
C ALA A 152 24.73 26.80 -26.66
N ARG A 153 24.55 28.03 -26.17
CA ARG A 153 25.65 28.80 -25.56
C ARG A 153 26.22 28.12 -24.31
N VAL A 154 25.36 27.59 -23.45
CA VAL A 154 25.80 26.86 -22.25
C VAL A 154 26.57 25.59 -22.61
N MET A 155 26.11 24.84 -23.62
CA MET A 155 26.81 23.65 -24.12
C MET A 155 28.22 24.00 -24.60
N GLU A 156 28.35 25.09 -25.35
CA GLU A 156 29.64 25.59 -25.86
C GLU A 156 30.56 26.07 -24.72
N GLU A 157 30.05 26.90 -23.81
CA GLU A 157 30.85 27.48 -22.71
C GLU A 157 31.26 26.45 -21.64
N ALA A 158 30.38 25.50 -21.33
CA ALA A 158 30.62 24.49 -20.29
C ALA A 158 31.17 23.17 -20.86
N GLY A 159 31.28 23.02 -22.19
CA GLY A 159 31.75 21.81 -22.84
C GLY A 159 30.91 20.57 -22.51
N CYS A 160 29.58 20.74 -22.44
CA CYS A 160 28.64 19.72 -21.98
C CYS A 160 27.57 19.40 -23.03
N ASP A 161 26.90 18.25 -22.88
CA ASP A 161 25.81 17.87 -23.78
C ASP A 161 24.50 18.63 -23.50
N TYR A 162 23.46 18.37 -24.31
CA TYR A 162 22.18 19.07 -24.20
C TYR A 162 21.44 18.82 -22.87
N GLU A 163 21.49 17.60 -22.34
CA GLU A 163 20.81 17.24 -21.10
C GLU A 163 21.60 17.74 -19.88
N GLU A 164 22.93 17.71 -19.94
CA GLU A 164 23.82 18.34 -18.96
C GLU A 164 23.58 19.86 -18.90
N ALA A 165 23.56 20.54 -20.06
CA ALA A 165 23.27 21.98 -20.13
C ALA A 165 21.89 22.33 -19.54
N LYS A 166 20.88 21.49 -19.81
CA LYS A 166 19.54 21.65 -19.26
C LYS A 166 19.49 21.44 -17.75
N ALA A 167 20.23 20.45 -17.22
CA ALA A 167 20.34 20.21 -15.79
C ALA A 167 21.06 21.36 -15.06
N LEU A 168 22.14 21.89 -15.65
CA LEU A 168 22.89 23.04 -15.12
C LEU A 168 22.04 24.32 -15.09
N LEU A 169 21.28 24.60 -16.16
CA LEU A 169 20.35 25.73 -16.18
C LEU A 169 19.25 25.59 -15.13
N GLN A 170 18.74 24.37 -14.92
CA GLN A 170 17.76 24.11 -13.87
C GLN A 170 18.38 24.32 -12.48
N SER A 171 19.62 23.88 -12.24
CA SER A 171 20.28 24.06 -10.93
C SER A 171 20.59 25.53 -10.63
N ALA A 172 20.95 26.31 -11.66
CA ALA A 172 21.15 27.76 -11.55
C ALA A 172 19.87 28.49 -11.10
N CYS A 173 18.69 28.05 -11.53
CA CYS A 173 17.40 28.60 -11.09
C CYS A 173 17.06 28.27 -9.62
N TYR A 174 17.61 27.19 -9.05
CA TYR A 174 17.24 26.67 -7.72
C TYR A 174 18.40 26.61 -6.71
N GLY A 175 19.48 27.35 -6.95
CA GLY A 175 20.48 27.63 -5.92
C GLY A 175 21.52 26.54 -5.68
N VAL A 176 21.89 25.75 -6.69
CA VAL A 176 23.01 24.80 -6.58
C VAL A 176 23.96 25.00 -7.73
N PRO A 177 25.18 25.51 -7.44
CA PRO A 177 26.39 24.80 -7.88
C PRO A 177 27.71 25.17 -7.17
N SER A 178 28.67 24.24 -7.15
CA SER A 178 30.06 24.49 -6.74
C SER A 178 31.08 24.50 -7.90
N SER A 179 30.64 24.50 -9.17
CA SER A 179 31.47 24.79 -10.35
C SER A 179 30.59 25.11 -11.58
N LEU A 180 30.46 26.39 -11.97
CA LEU A 180 29.70 26.80 -13.15
C LEU A 180 30.54 27.63 -14.13
N ALA A 181 30.19 27.53 -15.42
CA ALA A 181 30.59 28.49 -16.45
C ALA A 181 30.13 29.93 -16.12
N PRO A 182 30.83 30.99 -16.60
CA PRO A 182 30.55 32.38 -16.23
C PRO A 182 29.11 32.85 -16.50
N SER A 183 28.50 32.44 -17.61
CA SER A 183 27.10 32.80 -17.94
C SER A 183 26.09 32.25 -16.92
N LEU A 184 26.33 31.05 -16.41
CA LEU A 184 25.48 30.40 -15.41
C LEU A 184 25.68 31.03 -14.03
N GLN A 185 26.88 31.52 -13.70
CA GLN A 185 27.12 32.26 -12.46
C GLN A 185 26.33 33.56 -12.42
N ALA A 186 26.31 34.31 -13.54
CA ALA A 186 25.53 35.54 -13.66
C ALA A 186 24.02 35.27 -13.53
N LEU A 187 23.52 34.22 -14.19
CA LEU A 187 22.11 33.81 -14.07
C LEU A 187 21.76 33.37 -12.63
N ALA A 188 22.64 32.62 -11.96
CA ALA A 188 22.43 32.19 -10.59
C ALA A 188 22.42 33.37 -9.60
N ALA A 189 23.29 34.37 -9.79
CA ALA A 189 23.31 35.58 -8.99
C ALA A 189 22.04 36.43 -9.15
N GLU A 190 21.54 36.57 -10.39
CA GLU A 190 20.26 37.21 -10.68
C GLU A 190 19.11 36.44 -9.99
N ALA A 191 19.08 35.11 -10.14
CA ALA A 191 18.07 34.27 -9.52
C ALA A 191 18.09 34.38 -7.99
N ALA A 192 19.26 34.40 -7.36
CA ALA A 192 19.40 34.57 -5.91
C ALA A 192 18.82 35.90 -5.41
N THR A 193 19.06 37.00 -6.14
CA THR A 193 18.48 38.32 -5.81
C THR A 193 16.95 38.30 -5.91
N ALA A 194 16.42 37.67 -6.95
CA ALA A 194 14.98 37.52 -7.15
C ALA A 194 14.31 36.57 -6.13
N VAL A 195 15.03 35.56 -5.63
CA VAL A 195 14.52 34.63 -4.61
C VAL A 195 14.14 35.36 -3.33
N ASP A 196 14.96 36.31 -2.87
CA ASP A 196 14.67 37.08 -1.66
C ASP A 196 13.40 37.94 -1.82
N LEU A 197 13.24 38.59 -2.97
CA LEU A 197 12.04 39.35 -3.30
C LEU A 197 10.78 38.47 -3.33
N ILE A 198 10.87 37.29 -3.97
CA ILE A 198 9.75 36.34 -4.01
C ILE A 198 9.42 35.82 -2.61
N CYS A 199 10.43 35.52 -1.79
CA CYS A 199 10.21 35.01 -0.43
C CYS A 199 9.55 36.05 0.47
N ALA A 200 9.95 37.33 0.36
CA ALA A 200 9.34 38.42 1.12
C ALA A 200 7.83 38.53 0.87
N GLU A 201 7.40 38.39 -0.39
CA GLU A 201 5.98 38.46 -0.78
C GLU A 201 5.22 37.14 -0.58
N ASN A 202 5.89 36.09 -0.12
CA ASN A 202 5.30 34.77 0.09
C ASN A 202 5.69 34.20 1.47
N ALA A 203 5.67 35.05 2.50
CA ALA A 203 6.10 34.72 3.87
C ALA A 203 5.41 33.46 4.45
N GLU A 204 4.12 33.24 4.18
CA GLU A 204 3.41 32.01 4.62
C GLU A 204 3.96 30.75 3.95
N THR A 205 4.32 30.83 2.66
CA THR A 205 4.91 29.71 1.93
C THR A 205 6.33 29.44 2.41
N LEU A 206 7.08 30.49 2.74
CA LEU A 206 8.42 30.37 3.32
C LEU A 206 8.38 29.72 4.70
N ALA A 207 7.50 30.19 5.60
CA ALA A 207 7.33 29.61 6.93
C ALA A 207 6.94 28.12 6.86
N TYR A 208 6.09 27.76 5.89
CA TYR A 208 5.76 26.36 5.60
C TYR A 208 6.99 25.54 5.16
N CYS A 209 7.86 26.12 4.32
CA CYS A 209 9.08 25.45 3.88
C CYS A 209 10.09 25.25 5.02
N GLU A 210 10.19 26.22 5.93
CA GLU A 210 11.09 26.17 7.09
C GLU A 210 10.68 25.12 8.13
N GLN A 211 9.37 24.87 8.29
CA GLN A 211 8.85 23.96 9.31
C GLN A 211 8.79 22.49 8.85
N ASP A 212 8.48 22.23 7.58
CA ASP A 212 7.78 20.98 7.22
C ASP A 212 8.20 20.32 5.89
N TYR A 213 9.10 20.93 5.12
CA TYR A 213 9.48 20.42 3.79
C TYR A 213 10.64 19.41 3.85
N LEU A 214 10.54 18.34 3.03
CA LEU A 214 11.41 17.16 2.98
C LEU A 214 12.89 17.41 2.64
N GLN A 215 13.29 18.67 2.38
CA GLN A 215 14.66 19.09 2.14
C GLN A 215 14.96 20.33 2.98
N LYS A 216 15.57 20.12 4.16
CA LYS A 216 15.89 21.19 5.12
C LYS A 216 17.01 22.13 4.66
N ASP A 217 17.70 21.79 3.58
CA ASP A 217 18.96 22.43 3.20
C ASP A 217 18.77 23.79 2.53
N ASN A 218 17.58 24.08 1.96
CA ASN A 218 17.33 25.36 1.30
C ASN A 218 15.84 25.81 1.23
N PRO A 219 15.28 26.39 2.31
CA PRO A 219 13.86 26.73 2.40
C PRO A 219 13.42 27.85 1.44
N LYS A 220 14.30 28.81 1.12
CA LYS A 220 14.00 29.92 0.21
C LYS A 220 13.70 29.46 -1.22
N TYR A 221 14.55 28.59 -1.77
CA TYR A 221 14.33 28.05 -3.12
C TYR A 221 13.18 27.05 -3.16
N SER A 222 12.91 26.36 -2.04
CA SER A 222 11.69 25.55 -1.89
C SER A 222 10.43 26.43 -1.94
N CYS A 223 10.45 27.60 -1.30
CA CYS A 223 9.37 28.59 -1.35
C CYS A 223 9.13 29.07 -2.80
N VAL A 224 10.20 29.47 -3.51
CA VAL A 224 10.11 29.85 -4.93
C VAL A 224 9.52 28.72 -5.76
N SER A 225 10.00 27.49 -5.59
CA SER A 225 9.49 26.32 -6.32
C SER A 225 7.99 26.12 -6.09
N LEU A 226 7.53 26.13 -4.83
CA LEU A 226 6.10 25.98 -4.52
C LEU A 226 5.25 27.13 -5.07
N LYS A 227 5.79 28.35 -5.10
CA LYS A 227 5.12 29.50 -5.70
C LYS A 227 4.95 29.34 -7.21
N LEU A 228 6.02 28.98 -7.92
CA LEU A 228 5.97 28.74 -9.36
C LEU A 228 5.00 27.60 -9.71
N GLN A 229 4.98 26.52 -8.93
CA GLN A 229 4.00 25.44 -9.09
C GLN A 229 2.55 25.94 -8.91
N GLY A 230 2.32 26.90 -8.02
CA GLY A 230 1.03 27.56 -7.87
C GLY A 230 0.61 28.33 -9.13
N LEU A 231 1.53 29.08 -9.72
CA LEU A 231 1.32 29.83 -10.96
C LEU A 231 1.11 28.90 -12.17
N GLU A 232 1.92 27.84 -12.28
CA GLU A 232 1.80 26.77 -13.29
C GLU A 232 0.39 26.17 -13.27
N ASN A 233 -0.12 25.81 -12.08
CA ASN A 233 -1.49 25.29 -11.93
C ASN A 233 -2.57 26.31 -12.35
N ALA A 234 -2.34 27.62 -12.16
CA ALA A 234 -3.28 28.65 -12.58
C ALA A 234 -3.33 28.75 -14.11
N CYS A 235 -2.17 28.71 -14.78
CA CYS A 235 -2.08 28.64 -16.24
C CYS A 235 -2.78 27.39 -16.79
N LEU A 236 -2.51 26.22 -16.18
CA LEU A 236 -3.17 24.95 -16.53
C LEU A 236 -4.70 25.05 -16.47
N ARG A 237 -5.26 25.65 -15.43
CA ARG A 237 -6.72 25.81 -15.30
C ARG A 237 -7.30 26.72 -16.37
N ALA A 238 -6.62 27.81 -16.69
CA ALA A 238 -7.06 28.74 -17.72
C ALA A 238 -7.07 28.06 -19.11
N MET A 239 -5.97 27.38 -19.49
CA MET A 239 -5.94 26.65 -20.76
C MET A 239 -6.90 25.48 -20.79
N TRP A 240 -7.06 24.72 -19.71
CA TRP A 240 -8.01 23.61 -19.64
C TRP A 240 -9.46 24.07 -19.83
N LYS A 241 -9.85 25.17 -19.17
CA LYS A 241 -11.16 25.78 -19.33
C LYS A 241 -11.40 26.19 -20.78
N ARG A 242 -10.39 26.82 -21.41
CA ARG A 242 -10.49 27.24 -22.81
C ARG A 242 -10.52 26.05 -23.77
N ALA A 243 -9.73 25.01 -23.52
CA ALA A 243 -9.71 23.78 -24.30
C ALA A 243 -11.09 23.09 -24.32
N LYS A 244 -11.80 23.07 -23.17
CA LYS A 244 -13.19 22.59 -23.12
C LYS A 244 -14.13 23.42 -23.98
N GLN A 245 -14.01 24.75 -23.96
CA GLN A 245 -14.84 25.63 -24.81
C GLN A 245 -14.56 25.47 -26.31
N LEU A 246 -13.34 25.06 -26.66
CA LEU A 246 -12.91 24.80 -28.03
C LEU A 246 -13.19 23.36 -28.48
N ASN A 247 -13.90 22.57 -27.66
CA ASN A 247 -14.19 21.15 -27.90
C ASN A 247 -12.92 20.32 -28.20
N LEU A 248 -11.81 20.65 -27.53
CA LEU A 248 -10.56 19.90 -27.65
C LEU A 248 -10.52 18.65 -26.78
N GLU A 249 -11.53 18.46 -25.92
CA GLU A 249 -11.65 17.32 -25.01
C GLU A 249 -10.38 17.11 -24.18
N PRO A 250 -10.02 18.05 -23.29
CA PRO A 250 -8.86 17.88 -22.41
C PRO A 250 -9.08 16.74 -21.42
N THR A 251 -8.13 15.80 -21.35
CA THR A 251 -8.32 14.54 -20.61
C THR A 251 -7.34 14.37 -19.45
N THR A 252 -6.05 14.60 -19.68
CA THR A 252 -4.97 14.34 -18.70
C THR A 252 -4.19 15.62 -18.40
N PRO A 253 -4.18 16.12 -17.15
CA PRO A 253 -3.31 17.23 -16.75
C PRO A 253 -1.85 16.78 -16.59
N MET A 254 -0.93 17.55 -17.14
CA MET A 254 0.48 17.23 -17.30
C MET A 254 1.36 18.35 -16.73
N LEU A 255 1.41 18.54 -15.41
CA LEU A 255 2.25 19.58 -14.75
C LEU A 255 2.11 20.97 -15.44
N ASP A 256 3.03 21.32 -16.35
CA ASP A 256 3.07 22.52 -17.21
C ASP A 256 2.23 22.44 -18.50
N GLY A 257 1.36 21.42 -18.61
CA GLY A 257 0.67 21.06 -19.83
C GLY A 257 -0.61 20.24 -19.60
N PHE A 258 -1.22 19.79 -20.69
CA PHE A 258 -2.31 18.81 -20.66
C PHE A 258 -2.38 18.02 -21.97
N MET A 259 -3.13 16.93 -21.96
CA MET A 259 -3.35 16.09 -23.14
C MET A 259 -4.80 16.12 -23.63
N PRO A 260 -5.12 16.77 -24.77
CA PRO A 260 -6.42 16.65 -25.43
C PRO A 260 -6.53 15.46 -26.39
N HIS A 261 -7.77 15.03 -26.66
CA HIS A 261 -8.08 14.09 -27.74
C HIS A 261 -8.00 14.70 -29.13
N VAL A 262 -8.37 15.98 -29.26
CA VAL A 262 -8.37 16.66 -30.54
C VAL A 262 -7.10 17.49 -30.65
N ARG A 263 -6.33 17.29 -31.73
CA ARG A 263 -5.11 18.05 -31.99
C ARG A 263 -5.44 19.54 -32.10
N PRO A 264 -4.90 20.41 -31.23
CA PRO A 264 -5.15 21.84 -31.35
C PRO A 264 -4.51 22.42 -32.61
N MET A 265 -5.23 23.29 -33.30
CA MET A 265 -4.68 24.13 -34.36
C MET A 265 -3.93 25.31 -33.76
N GLN A 266 -3.03 25.94 -34.53
CA GLN A 266 -2.24 27.08 -34.08
C GLN A 266 -3.10 28.23 -33.52
N GLY A 267 -4.22 28.55 -34.17
CA GLY A 267 -5.16 29.58 -33.68
C GLY A 267 -5.83 29.23 -32.33
N GLN A 268 -6.03 27.94 -32.05
CA GLN A 268 -6.56 27.46 -30.78
C GLN A 268 -5.51 27.54 -29.67
N LEU A 269 -4.24 27.23 -29.97
CA LEU A 269 -3.12 27.44 -29.04
C LEU A 269 -3.00 28.92 -28.65
N LEU A 270 -3.03 29.83 -29.64
CA LEU A 270 -3.02 31.27 -29.40
C LEU A 270 -4.21 31.72 -28.53
N SER A 271 -5.41 31.22 -28.82
CA SER A 271 -6.59 31.53 -28.00
C SER A 271 -6.48 31.04 -26.55
N MET A 272 -5.79 29.92 -26.31
CA MET A 272 -5.48 29.45 -24.96
C MET A 272 -4.44 30.34 -24.28
N GLN A 273 -3.39 30.78 -25.00
CA GLN A 273 -2.40 31.74 -24.48
C GLN A 273 -3.06 33.06 -24.07
N ASP A 274 -3.98 33.59 -24.89
CA ASP A 274 -4.75 34.80 -24.56
C ASP A 274 -5.59 34.60 -23.30
N CYS A 275 -6.19 33.42 -23.14
CA CYS A 275 -6.97 33.07 -21.95
C CYS A 275 -6.07 33.01 -20.71
N ILE A 276 -4.87 32.42 -20.80
CA ILE A 276 -3.89 32.41 -19.71
C ILE A 276 -3.49 33.84 -19.35
N LYS A 277 -3.16 34.68 -20.34
CA LYS A 277 -2.78 36.07 -20.11
C LYS A 277 -3.89 36.87 -19.45
N ARG A 278 -5.14 36.71 -19.89
CA ARG A 278 -6.28 37.39 -19.29
C ARG A 278 -6.55 36.93 -17.85
N ASP A 279 -6.53 35.62 -17.61
CA ASP A 279 -6.98 35.06 -16.33
C ASP A 279 -5.87 35.08 -15.24
N THR A 280 -4.59 35.08 -15.64
CA THR A 280 -3.44 35.02 -14.71
C THR A 280 -2.51 36.23 -14.81
N GLY A 281 -2.63 37.02 -15.87
CA GLY A 281 -1.71 38.11 -16.18
C GLY A 281 -0.33 37.65 -16.67
N PHE A 282 -0.12 36.37 -16.98
CA PHE A 282 1.16 35.84 -17.47
C PHE A 282 1.07 35.52 -18.96
N THR A 283 2.09 35.90 -19.71
CA THR A 283 2.23 35.57 -21.13
C THR A 283 3.06 34.30 -21.25
N VAL A 284 2.57 33.33 -22.02
CA VAL A 284 3.25 32.05 -22.23
C VAL A 284 3.18 31.65 -23.70
N SER A 285 4.08 30.77 -24.13
CA SER A 285 4.03 30.09 -25.42
C SER A 285 3.58 28.65 -25.18
N LEU A 286 2.62 28.17 -25.98
CA LEU A 286 2.18 26.78 -25.98
C LEU A 286 2.72 26.08 -27.21
N SER A 287 3.27 24.88 -27.01
CA SER A 287 3.69 24.01 -28.11
C SER A 287 3.09 22.62 -27.96
N ILE A 288 2.79 22.00 -29.10
CA ILE A 288 2.51 20.56 -29.15
C ILE A 288 3.86 19.86 -29.22
N LYS A 289 4.15 19.04 -28.23
CA LYS A 289 5.37 18.26 -28.18
C LYS A 289 5.28 17.11 -29.17
N GLU A 290 6.01 17.23 -30.27
CA GLU A 290 6.14 16.18 -31.27
C GLU A 290 7.07 15.05 -30.81
N ILE A 291 6.82 13.85 -31.31
CA ILE A 291 7.71 12.71 -31.18
C ILE A 291 8.85 12.92 -32.18
N PRO A 292 10.13 12.92 -31.77
CA PRO A 292 11.23 13.03 -32.72
C PRO A 292 11.14 11.93 -33.77
N GLU A 293 11.29 12.28 -35.05
CA GLU A 293 11.06 11.34 -36.15
C GLU A 293 11.97 10.11 -36.08
N THR A 294 13.20 10.26 -35.56
CA THR A 294 14.13 9.16 -35.30
C THR A 294 13.65 8.23 -34.18
N THR A 295 13.04 8.79 -33.13
CA THR A 295 12.40 8.01 -32.05
C THR A 295 11.15 7.31 -32.58
N LEU A 296 10.35 8.01 -33.40
CA LEU A 296 9.18 7.45 -34.05
C LEU A 296 9.56 6.33 -35.02
N GLN A 297 10.65 6.45 -35.78
CA GLN A 297 11.14 5.40 -36.68
C GLN A 297 11.67 4.18 -35.93
N SER A 298 12.43 4.39 -34.85
CA SER A 298 12.90 3.32 -33.95
C SER A 298 11.73 2.58 -33.29
N LEU A 299 10.75 3.32 -32.77
CA LEU A 299 9.50 2.75 -32.26
C LEU A 299 8.71 2.07 -33.40
N CYS A 300 8.52 2.68 -34.57
CA CYS A 300 7.77 2.04 -35.66
C CYS A 300 8.45 0.78 -36.22
N ALA A 301 9.78 0.66 -36.18
CA ALA A 301 10.51 -0.53 -36.61
C ALA A 301 10.31 -1.70 -35.64
N ASP A 302 10.36 -1.44 -34.33
CA ASP A 302 10.09 -2.43 -33.29
C ASP A 302 8.57 -2.75 -33.20
N PHE A 303 7.71 -1.85 -33.65
CA PHE A 303 6.24 -1.88 -33.48
C PHE A 303 5.47 -1.99 -34.81
N ALA A 304 6.07 -2.51 -35.88
CA ALA A 304 5.43 -2.61 -37.20
C ALA A 304 4.13 -3.45 -37.20
N HIS A 305 3.92 -4.27 -36.18
CA HIS A 305 2.73 -5.09 -35.93
C HIS A 305 1.70 -4.43 -34.98
N ILE A 306 2.09 -3.36 -34.29
CA ILE A 306 1.32 -2.67 -33.22
C ILE A 306 0.86 -1.28 -33.68
N ALA A 307 1.51 -0.70 -34.69
CA ALA A 307 1.05 0.51 -35.33
C ALA A 307 -0.41 0.30 -35.75
N PRO A 308 -1.36 1.14 -35.27
CA PRO A 308 -2.74 1.02 -35.69
C PRO A 308 -2.72 1.06 -37.21
N LYS A 309 -3.38 0.07 -37.86
CA LYS A 309 -3.68 0.14 -39.29
C LYS A 309 -4.11 1.57 -39.53
N ARG A 310 -3.30 2.31 -40.30
CA ARG A 310 -3.63 3.66 -40.76
C ARG A 310 -5.10 3.57 -41.13
N ALA A 311 -5.96 4.33 -40.46
CA ALA A 311 -7.33 4.51 -40.92
C ALA A 311 -7.21 5.21 -42.28
N ALA A 312 -6.95 4.39 -43.30
CA ALA A 312 -7.17 4.71 -44.68
C ALA A 312 -8.69 4.80 -44.78
N GLU A 313 -9.18 6.03 -44.63
CA GLU A 313 -10.26 6.60 -45.42
C GLU A 313 -10.56 8.01 -44.90
N SER A 314 -9.88 8.97 -45.50
CA SER A 314 -10.37 10.33 -45.61
C SER A 314 -11.50 10.37 -46.66
N ALA A 315 -12.74 10.65 -46.26
CA ALA A 315 -13.72 11.39 -47.06
C ALA A 315 -14.95 11.80 -46.20
N PRO A 316 -15.65 12.91 -46.54
CA PRO A 316 -16.44 13.70 -45.59
C PRO A 316 -17.96 13.43 -45.59
N ALA A 317 -18.58 13.84 -44.46
CA ALA A 317 -20.00 14.17 -44.21
C ALA A 317 -21.07 13.04 -44.20
N GLN A 318 -21.78 12.91 -43.06
CA GLN A 318 -23.20 13.31 -42.93
C GLN A 318 -23.71 13.21 -41.48
N GLU A 319 -24.59 14.14 -41.10
CA GLU A 319 -25.31 14.23 -39.83
C GLU A 319 -26.20 12.99 -39.56
N GLU A 320 -26.25 12.49 -38.32
CA GLU A 320 -27.48 12.44 -37.50
C GLU A 320 -27.33 11.64 -36.19
N ALA A 321 -28.07 12.13 -35.19
CA ALA A 321 -28.66 11.45 -34.03
C ALA A 321 -27.75 10.92 -32.89
N ALA A 322 -27.75 11.69 -31.80
CA ALA A 322 -27.36 11.27 -30.46
C ALA A 322 -28.30 10.19 -29.86
N PRO A 323 -27.78 9.26 -29.03
CA PRO A 323 -28.55 8.62 -27.98
C PRO A 323 -28.23 9.20 -26.58
N LYS A 324 -29.30 9.30 -25.78
CA LYS A 324 -29.47 10.05 -24.53
C LYS A 324 -28.67 9.53 -23.32
N PRO A 325 -28.43 10.38 -22.30
CA PRO A 325 -27.69 10.03 -21.09
C PRO A 325 -28.55 9.27 -20.08
N CYS A 326 -28.00 8.20 -19.49
CA CYS A 326 -28.63 7.50 -18.38
C CYS A 326 -28.26 8.18 -17.06
N GLN A 327 -29.28 8.75 -16.42
CA GLN A 327 -29.23 9.43 -15.12
C GLN A 327 -29.01 8.43 -13.97
N ARG A 328 -28.12 8.75 -13.01
CA ARG A 328 -28.27 8.31 -11.61
C ARG A 328 -27.95 9.44 -10.64
N LEU A 329 -28.87 9.60 -9.70
CA LEU A 329 -29.06 10.69 -8.75
C LEU A 329 -27.95 10.79 -7.69
N ASN A 330 -27.59 12.03 -7.36
CA ASN A 330 -26.79 12.41 -6.20
C ASN A 330 -27.64 12.39 -4.92
N PHE A 331 -27.13 11.77 -3.86
CA PHE A 331 -27.47 12.12 -2.47
C PHE A 331 -26.17 12.41 -1.71
N SER A 332 -26.03 13.63 -1.17
CA SER A 332 -24.97 13.97 -0.22
C SER A 332 -25.60 14.55 1.05
N LEU A 333 -25.50 13.85 2.17
CA LEU A 333 -25.69 14.43 3.51
C LEU A 333 -24.50 15.34 3.83
N ARG A 334 -24.78 16.58 4.28
CA ARG A 334 -23.78 17.50 4.86
C ARG A 334 -23.86 17.41 6.38
N LEU A 335 -22.74 17.15 7.05
CA LEU A 335 -22.57 17.35 8.50
C LEU A 335 -21.69 18.60 8.70
N PHE A 336 -22.16 19.56 9.50
CA PHE A 336 -21.40 20.74 9.94
C PHE A 336 -20.75 20.45 11.30
N ILE A 337 -19.48 20.83 11.48
CA ILE A 337 -18.83 20.97 12.79
C ILE A 337 -18.14 22.34 12.79
N SER A 338 -18.51 23.22 13.72
CA SER A 338 -17.79 24.47 14.04
C SER A 338 -16.79 24.22 15.17
N TYR A 339 -15.68 24.95 15.16
CA TYR A 339 -14.63 24.94 16.18
C TYR A 339 -14.57 26.34 16.82
N ASP A 340 -14.75 26.43 18.14
CA ASP A 340 -14.37 27.62 18.92
C ASP A 340 -13.04 27.37 19.65
N ARG A 341 -12.19 28.39 19.70
CA ARG A 341 -10.83 28.40 20.23
C ARG A 341 -10.83 29.13 21.57
N ARG A 342 -10.85 28.41 22.69
CA ARG A 342 -10.23 28.78 23.99
C ARG A 342 -10.49 27.66 25.03
N ALA A 343 -9.42 27.03 25.48
CA ALA A 343 -9.29 26.03 26.57
C ALA A 343 -9.65 24.54 26.24
N PRO A 344 -8.71 23.59 26.41
CA PRO A 344 -8.96 22.16 26.24
C PRO A 344 -9.28 21.48 27.58
N HIS A 345 -10.54 21.06 27.78
CA HIS A 345 -10.90 19.99 28.71
C HIS A 345 -11.94 19.08 28.06
N VAL A 346 -11.71 17.76 28.18
CA VAL A 346 -12.57 16.70 27.66
C VAL A 346 -13.57 16.30 28.74
N HIS A 347 -14.87 16.54 28.50
CA HIS A 347 -15.95 15.87 29.22
C HIS A 347 -16.87 15.15 28.22
N TYR A 348 -17.10 13.86 28.47
CA TYR A 348 -18.19 13.10 27.87
C TYR A 348 -19.50 13.48 28.54
N ILE A 349 -20.52 13.87 27.77
CA ILE A 349 -21.92 13.82 28.21
C ILE A 349 -22.68 12.88 27.27
N CYS A 350 -23.12 11.77 27.86
CA CYS A 350 -24.20 10.91 27.36
C CYS A 350 -25.53 11.64 27.57
N ASN A 351 -26.39 11.63 26.57
CA ASN A 351 -27.73 12.20 26.67
C ASN A 351 -28.69 11.14 27.25
N CYS A 352 -28.62 10.91 28.56
CA CYS A 352 -29.73 10.36 29.32
C CYS A 352 -29.87 11.16 30.62
N GLY A 353 -30.99 11.87 30.74
CA GLY A 353 -31.30 12.64 31.95
C GLY A 353 -31.59 11.69 33.11
N SER A 354 -30.77 11.75 34.15
CA SER A 354 -31.16 11.67 35.57
C SER A 354 -29.93 11.82 36.47
N SER A 355 -30.06 12.73 37.45
CA SER A 355 -29.32 12.87 38.72
C SER A 355 -27.94 12.21 38.90
N ALA A 356 -26.92 13.04 39.11
CA ALA A 356 -25.64 12.64 39.69
C ALA A 356 -25.75 12.33 41.20
N PRO A 357 -24.95 11.37 41.72
CA PRO A 357 -24.40 11.44 43.06
C PRO A 357 -22.88 11.68 43.05
N GLU A 358 -22.42 12.17 44.20
CA GLU A 358 -21.12 12.77 44.52
C GLU A 358 -19.88 11.87 44.31
N ALA A 359 -18.75 12.55 44.13
CA ALA A 359 -17.41 11.99 44.02
C ALA A 359 -16.90 11.37 45.33
N LEU A 360 -16.24 10.21 45.24
CA LEU A 360 -15.31 9.71 46.26
C LEU A 360 -13.86 9.96 45.81
N PRO A 361 -12.92 10.24 46.75
CA PRO A 361 -11.57 10.69 46.44
C PRO A 361 -10.66 9.54 45.99
N ILE A 362 -9.79 9.82 45.02
CA ILE A 362 -8.73 8.92 44.57
C ILE A 362 -7.57 9.02 45.57
N GLU A 363 -7.19 7.89 46.17
CA GLU A 363 -6.00 7.77 47.01
C GLU A 363 -4.71 7.92 46.18
N GLU A 364 -3.84 8.81 46.64
CA GLU A 364 -2.47 8.99 46.18
C GLU A 364 -1.62 7.76 46.53
N GLY A 365 -1.34 6.90 45.55
CA GLY A 365 -0.46 5.75 45.77
C GLY A 365 0.33 5.25 44.55
N ALA A 366 -0.04 5.61 43.32
CA ALA A 366 0.59 5.04 42.12
C ALA A 366 1.71 5.90 41.49
N ALA A 367 1.86 7.17 41.92
CA ALA A 367 2.90 8.06 41.39
C ALA A 367 4.25 7.91 42.10
N GLU A 368 4.29 7.29 43.28
CA GLU A 368 5.53 7.15 44.05
C GLU A 368 6.40 5.96 43.61
N ASP A 369 5.83 4.89 43.05
CA ASP A 369 6.61 3.69 42.70
C ASP A 369 7.42 3.84 41.40
N ALA A 370 6.92 4.61 40.42
CA ALA A 370 7.66 4.91 39.19
C ALA A 370 8.84 5.89 39.44
N GLY A 371 8.68 6.80 40.40
CA GLY A 371 9.75 7.71 40.84
C GLY A 371 10.83 7.02 41.69
N ARG A 372 10.51 5.90 42.35
CA ARG A 372 11.48 5.15 43.18
C ARG A 372 12.47 4.32 42.35
N GLU A 373 12.06 3.75 41.22
CA GLU A 373 12.99 2.95 40.38
C GLU A 373 13.94 3.82 39.54
N TRP A 374 13.47 4.97 39.02
CA TRP A 374 14.32 5.94 38.33
C TRP A 374 15.36 6.58 39.27
N ASN A 375 14.96 6.93 40.50
CA ASN A 375 15.90 7.40 41.53
C ASN A 375 16.89 6.31 41.99
N ARG A 376 16.55 5.02 41.86
CA ARG A 376 17.47 3.91 42.18
C ARG A 376 18.59 3.76 41.15
N PHE A 377 18.33 4.14 39.89
CA PHE A 377 19.33 4.12 38.81
C PHE A 377 20.34 5.27 38.94
N GLU A 378 19.90 6.45 39.40
CA GLU A 378 20.78 7.58 39.73
C GLU A 378 21.58 7.35 41.04
N GLN A 379 20.97 6.72 42.05
CA GLN A 379 21.65 6.42 43.32
C GLN A 379 22.79 5.38 43.20
N LEU A 380 22.78 4.54 42.16
CA LEU A 380 23.85 3.57 41.88
C LEU A 380 25.12 4.19 41.25
N LEU A 381 25.11 5.50 40.94
CA LEU A 381 26.22 6.19 40.27
C LEU A 381 27.14 6.99 41.22
N HIS A 382 26.98 6.86 42.54
CA HIS A 382 27.81 7.57 43.51
C HIS A 382 28.97 6.70 44.10
N PHE A 383 30.21 7.16 43.81
CA PHE A 383 31.52 6.87 44.43
C PHE A 383 32.21 5.48 44.23
N SER A 384 33.35 5.45 43.51
CA SER A 384 34.73 5.51 44.05
C SER A 384 35.79 5.26 42.95
N ALA A 385 37.00 5.78 43.12
CA ALA A 385 38.11 5.73 42.15
C ALA A 385 38.92 4.40 42.22
N ASP A 386 38.24 3.25 42.11
CA ASP A 386 38.87 1.92 42.16
C ASP A 386 38.42 1.02 40.98
N LYS A 387 39.28 0.08 40.56
CA LYS A 387 39.00 -0.87 39.46
C LYS A 387 37.75 -1.72 39.73
N SER A 388 37.45 -2.01 40.99
CA SER A 388 36.22 -2.69 41.41
C SER A 388 34.96 -1.90 41.04
N ALA A 389 34.96 -0.58 41.28
CA ALA A 389 33.83 0.29 40.97
C ALA A 389 33.59 0.44 39.46
N LEU A 390 34.65 0.36 38.64
CA LEU A 390 34.50 0.30 37.18
C LEU A 390 33.83 -0.99 36.72
N ASN A 391 34.22 -2.15 37.29
CA ASN A 391 33.57 -3.43 36.99
C ASN A 391 32.08 -3.38 37.30
N ASP A 392 31.70 -2.90 38.49
CA ASP A 392 30.30 -2.81 38.90
C ASP A 392 29.50 -1.86 38.00
N ARG A 393 30.09 -0.73 37.59
CA ARG A 393 29.48 0.19 36.61
C ARG A 393 29.31 -0.46 35.24
N VAL A 394 30.29 -1.24 34.77
CA VAL A 394 30.21 -1.97 33.50
C VAL A 394 29.10 -3.03 33.55
N LEU A 395 29.02 -3.80 34.62
CA LEU A 395 27.98 -4.81 34.82
C LEU A 395 26.58 -4.17 34.93
N ALA A 396 26.46 -3.04 35.63
CA ALA A 396 25.22 -2.28 35.71
C ALA A 396 24.79 -1.73 34.34
N PHE A 397 25.73 -1.22 33.54
CA PHE A 397 25.49 -0.72 32.19
C PHE A 397 25.12 -1.84 31.21
N ASN A 398 25.76 -3.01 31.32
CA ASN A 398 25.46 -4.20 30.52
C ASN A 398 24.02 -4.73 30.68
N ARG A 399 23.28 -4.32 31.72
CA ARG A 399 21.88 -4.71 31.89
C ARG A 399 21.02 -4.23 30.73
N ASN A 400 21.29 -3.02 30.23
CA ASN A 400 20.48 -2.36 29.21
C ASN A 400 21.27 -2.01 27.95
N HIS A 401 22.59 -2.27 27.91
CA HIS A 401 23.47 -1.85 26.81
C HIS A 401 24.35 -3.01 26.30
N GLY A 402 24.60 -3.01 25.00
CA GLY A 402 25.52 -3.95 24.36
C GLY A 402 26.11 -3.41 23.07
N LEU A 403 27.17 -4.06 22.59
CA LEU A 403 27.72 -3.85 21.25
C LEU A 403 27.17 -4.88 20.27
N TRP A 404 26.84 -4.41 19.08
CA TRP A 404 26.55 -5.21 17.90
C TRP A 404 27.65 -5.02 16.85
N TYR A 405 28.18 -6.14 16.34
CA TYR A 405 29.21 -6.18 15.29
C TYR A 405 30.40 -5.25 15.56
N ALA A 406 30.82 -5.16 16.83
CA ALA A 406 31.93 -4.36 17.35
C ALA A 406 31.92 -2.84 17.04
N SER A 407 30.86 -2.30 16.44
CA SER A 407 30.84 -0.93 15.90
C SER A 407 29.52 -0.17 16.12
N GLN A 408 28.42 -0.89 16.29
CA GLN A 408 27.12 -0.31 16.62
C GLN A 408 26.76 -0.63 18.07
N PHE A 409 26.15 0.33 18.75
CA PHE A 409 25.73 0.21 20.14
C PHE A 409 24.24 0.04 20.17
N PHE A 410 23.73 -0.88 20.97
CA PHE A 410 22.29 -0.97 21.19
C PHE A 410 21.96 -0.73 22.65
N THR A 411 20.83 -0.05 22.89
CA THR A 411 20.23 0.09 24.21
C THR A 411 18.83 -0.49 24.22
N VAL A 412 18.48 -1.17 25.30
CA VAL A 412 17.14 -1.67 25.55
C VAL A 412 16.60 -0.90 26.74
N HIS A 413 15.77 0.11 26.47
CA HIS A 413 15.14 0.88 27.55
C HIS A 413 14.14 -0.01 28.30
N PRO A 414 14.22 -0.11 29.64
CA PRO A 414 13.27 -0.86 30.45
C PRO A 414 11.82 -0.39 30.24
N ASP A 415 11.66 0.92 30.07
CA ASP A 415 10.37 1.64 29.96
C ASP A 415 9.87 1.82 28.53
N SER A 416 10.63 1.36 27.52
CA SER A 416 10.14 1.43 26.14
C SER A 416 8.94 0.47 26.01
N PRO A 417 7.75 0.93 25.58
CA PRO A 417 6.56 0.09 25.46
C PRO A 417 6.73 -1.08 24.48
N HIS A 418 7.84 -1.12 23.73
CA HIS A 418 8.16 -2.17 22.77
C HIS A 418 9.49 -2.89 23.04
N ARG A 419 10.26 -2.53 24.10
CA ARG A 419 11.62 -3.03 24.39
C ARG A 419 12.44 -3.34 23.12
N ARG A 420 12.36 -2.47 22.11
CA ARG A 420 13.14 -2.63 20.88
C ARG A 420 14.55 -2.10 21.15
N PRO A 421 15.60 -2.81 20.69
CA PRO A 421 16.94 -2.26 20.75
C PRO A 421 17.00 -0.98 19.90
N ASN A 422 17.35 0.13 20.54
CA ASN A 422 17.69 1.37 19.85
C ASN A 422 19.17 1.32 19.47
N PHE A 423 19.48 1.58 18.21
CA PHE A 423 20.85 1.54 17.71
C PHE A 423 21.47 2.93 17.65
N TYR A 424 22.71 3.04 18.13
CA TYR A 424 23.50 4.25 18.16
C TYR A 424 24.89 3.98 17.61
N ILE A 425 25.45 4.95 16.89
CA ILE A 425 26.88 4.98 16.61
C ILE A 425 27.63 5.51 17.85
N ARG A 426 28.93 5.20 17.94
CA ARG A 426 29.76 5.53 19.11
C ARG A 426 29.70 6.99 19.53
N SER A 427 29.74 7.90 18.55
CA SER A 427 29.69 9.35 18.79
C SER A 427 28.39 9.75 19.46
N THR A 428 27.26 9.28 18.94
CA THR A 428 25.93 9.53 19.51
C THR A 428 25.80 8.97 20.93
N LEU A 429 26.28 7.74 21.18
CA LEU A 429 26.27 7.16 22.52
C LEU A 429 27.15 7.95 23.50
N SER A 430 28.32 8.43 23.04
CA SER A 430 29.23 9.22 23.87
C SER A 430 28.63 10.56 24.27
N ILE A 431 27.84 11.19 23.39
CA ILE A 431 27.10 12.43 23.67
C ILE A 431 25.97 12.16 24.66
N LEU A 432 25.17 11.10 24.44
CA LEU A 432 24.03 10.77 25.32
C LEU A 432 24.43 10.51 26.77
N TYR A 433 25.65 10.01 26.98
CA TYR A 433 26.19 9.64 28.28
C TYR A 433 27.40 10.50 28.68
N GLU A 434 27.53 11.70 28.11
CA GLU A 434 28.62 12.64 28.41
C GLU A 434 28.65 13.04 29.89
N ASN A 435 27.48 13.09 30.52
CA ASN A 435 27.31 13.40 31.94
C ASN A 435 27.75 12.26 32.89
N LEU A 436 28.09 11.07 32.37
CA LEU A 436 28.57 10.00 33.23
C LEU A 436 29.99 10.31 33.73
N PRO A 437 30.23 10.27 35.05
CA PRO A 437 31.50 10.69 35.63
C PRO A 437 32.65 9.87 35.05
N GLU A 438 33.72 10.58 34.71
CA GLU A 438 34.93 10.05 34.11
C GLU A 438 35.60 9.02 35.01
N VAL A 439 36.37 8.12 34.38
CA VAL A 439 37.05 7.05 35.10
C VAL A 439 38.51 7.45 35.31
N GLU A 440 38.91 7.73 36.55
CA GLU A 440 40.32 7.91 36.88
C GLU A 440 41.06 6.56 36.75
N CYS A 441 42.06 6.50 35.86
CA CYS A 441 42.84 5.28 35.64
C CYS A 441 44.34 5.57 35.76
N GLY A 442 44.86 5.51 37.00
CA GLY A 442 46.28 5.49 37.31
C GLY A 442 47.03 6.84 37.14
N LYS A 443 48.33 6.82 37.51
CA LYS A 443 49.22 7.98 37.80
C LYS A 443 49.45 9.02 36.68
N LYS A 444 48.72 8.98 35.56
CA LYS A 444 48.65 10.06 34.57
C LYS A 444 47.18 10.34 34.29
N GLN A 445 46.64 11.35 34.98
CA GLN A 445 45.29 11.86 34.76
C GLN A 445 45.11 12.25 33.30
N LYS A 446 44.36 11.43 32.57
CA LYS A 446 43.68 11.80 31.35
C LYS A 446 42.24 11.38 31.53
N ASP A 447 41.42 12.36 31.82
CA ASP A 447 39.97 12.42 31.66
C ASP A 447 39.55 11.62 30.41
N LYS A 448 38.91 10.48 30.63
CA LYS A 448 38.43 9.57 29.59
C LYS A 448 36.97 9.24 29.88
N SER A 449 36.11 9.46 28.88
CA SER A 449 34.70 9.16 28.97
C SER A 449 34.44 7.70 29.38
N PHE A 450 33.46 7.49 30.25
CA PHE A 450 33.05 6.14 30.69
C PHE A 450 32.75 5.21 29.50
N ILE A 451 32.11 5.72 28.43
CA ILE A 451 31.82 4.95 27.21
C ILE A 451 33.11 4.42 26.56
N THR A 452 34.21 5.19 26.60
CA THR A 452 35.49 4.72 26.08
C THR A 452 36.13 3.66 26.99
N ALA A 453 35.91 3.74 28.29
CA ALA A 453 36.35 2.71 29.24
C ALA A 453 35.55 1.41 29.08
N TRP A 454 34.22 1.49 29.00
CA TRP A 454 33.33 0.34 28.81
C TRP A 454 33.61 -0.39 27.48
N CYS A 455 33.81 0.32 26.37
CA CYS A 455 34.18 -0.27 25.07
C CYS A 455 35.46 -1.14 25.13
N LYS A 456 36.37 -0.86 26.07
CA LYS A 456 37.64 -1.59 26.23
C LYS A 456 37.58 -2.65 27.33
N HIS A 457 36.47 -2.73 28.04
CA HIS A 457 36.31 -3.61 29.16
C HIS A 457 36.14 -5.08 28.70
N PRO A 458 36.78 -6.07 29.35
CA PRO A 458 36.62 -7.48 29.00
C PRO A 458 35.18 -7.97 29.21
N GLU A 459 34.53 -7.55 30.29
CA GLU A 459 33.14 -7.93 30.62
C GLU A 459 32.07 -7.20 29.80
N ARG A 460 32.41 -6.39 28.79
CA ARG A 460 31.39 -5.68 28.00
C ARG A 460 30.51 -6.69 27.24
N ARG A 461 29.20 -6.45 27.17
CA ARG A 461 28.33 -7.29 26.33
C ARG A 461 28.58 -7.03 24.85
N LEU A 462 28.92 -8.08 24.13
CA LEU A 462 29.09 -8.09 22.69
C LEU A 462 28.22 -9.21 22.10
N HIS A 463 27.40 -8.86 21.13
CA HIS A 463 26.61 -9.81 20.37
C HIS A 463 26.92 -9.63 18.87
N HIS A 464 26.97 -10.74 18.13
CA HIS A 464 27.20 -10.73 16.69
C HIS A 464 25.88 -10.63 15.92
N HIS A 465 24.80 -11.15 16.50
CA HIS A 465 23.47 -11.19 15.88
C HIS A 465 22.39 -10.70 16.85
N ILE A 466 21.31 -10.15 16.30
CA ILE A 466 20.11 -9.74 17.04
C ILE A 466 18.93 -10.43 16.37
N GLN A 467 18.20 -11.24 17.12
CA GLN A 467 17.13 -12.07 16.57
C GLN A 467 16.01 -12.29 17.59
N MET A 468 14.77 -12.49 17.14
CA MET A 468 13.67 -12.91 18.00
C MET A 468 13.64 -14.44 18.10
N LEU A 469 14.01 -14.98 19.26
CA LEU A 469 14.10 -16.42 19.54
C LEU A 469 13.19 -16.81 20.73
N PRO A 470 11.87 -16.92 20.52
CA PRO A 470 10.96 -17.43 21.53
C PRO A 470 11.17 -18.94 21.82
N PRO A 471 10.88 -19.42 23.04
CA PRO A 471 10.93 -20.86 23.35
C PRO A 471 10.07 -21.70 22.38
N PRO A 472 10.49 -22.91 22.01
CA PRO A 472 11.63 -23.67 22.53
C PRO A 472 12.95 -23.44 21.76
N LEU A 473 13.05 -22.37 20.96
CA LEU A 473 14.25 -22.12 20.16
C LEU A 473 15.49 -21.90 21.06
N PRO A 474 16.64 -22.52 20.74
CA PRO A 474 17.87 -22.30 21.49
C PRO A 474 18.41 -20.90 21.24
N VAL A 475 19.00 -20.30 22.27
CA VAL A 475 19.68 -19.00 22.19
C VAL A 475 21.17 -19.23 22.36
N ALA A 476 21.96 -18.97 21.32
CA ALA A 476 23.42 -19.02 21.39
C ALA A 476 23.98 -17.76 22.07
N ASP A 477 25.14 -17.87 22.71
CA ASP A 477 25.76 -16.79 23.51
C ASP A 477 26.06 -15.51 22.69
N ASP A 478 26.31 -15.67 21.40
CA ASP A 478 26.60 -14.59 20.45
C ASP A 478 25.35 -13.88 19.92
N ILE A 479 24.14 -14.37 20.25
CA ILE A 479 22.86 -13.82 19.82
C ILE A 479 22.22 -13.02 20.95
N PHE A 480 21.87 -11.76 20.68
CA PHE A 480 20.96 -11.01 21.53
C PHE A 480 19.51 -11.39 21.19
N ASN A 481 18.88 -12.16 22.07
CA ASN A 481 17.48 -12.53 21.93
C ASN A 481 16.55 -11.33 22.24
N THR A 482 15.70 -10.97 21.28
CA THR A 482 14.72 -9.88 21.42
C THR A 482 13.36 -10.32 21.97
N TRP A 483 13.16 -11.62 22.20
CA TRP A 483 11.98 -12.16 22.88
C TRP A 483 11.96 -11.74 24.35
N ASP A 484 10.83 -11.19 24.82
CA ASP A 484 10.67 -10.66 26.18
C ASP A 484 9.36 -11.08 26.87
N GLY A 485 8.83 -12.24 26.46
CA GLY A 485 7.60 -12.83 27.02
C GLY A 485 6.32 -12.21 26.49
N PHE A 486 5.18 -12.71 26.98
CA PHE A 486 3.85 -12.24 26.57
C PHE A 486 3.38 -11.03 27.36
N ALA A 487 2.43 -10.27 26.82
CA ALA A 487 1.82 -9.15 27.54
C ALA A 487 1.01 -9.62 28.77
N ALA A 488 0.19 -10.66 28.62
CA ALA A 488 -0.62 -11.20 29.71
C ALA A 488 0.20 -11.94 30.78
N GLU A 489 1.36 -12.51 30.41
CA GLU A 489 2.28 -13.16 31.36
C GLU A 489 2.73 -12.19 32.46
N ARG A 490 2.88 -10.90 32.15
CA ARG A 490 3.28 -9.84 33.10
C ARG A 490 2.20 -9.49 34.12
N LEU A 491 0.96 -9.93 33.87
CA LEU A 491 -0.19 -9.72 34.74
C LEU A 491 -0.35 -10.85 35.76
N VAL A 492 0.34 -11.98 35.57
CA VAL A 492 0.27 -13.13 36.47
C VAL A 492 0.64 -12.70 37.89
N GLY A 493 -0.22 -13.03 38.85
CA GLY A 493 -0.08 -12.65 40.27
C GLY A 493 -0.53 -11.22 40.61
N ARG A 494 -0.90 -10.38 39.63
CA ARG A 494 -1.42 -9.01 39.88
C ARG A 494 -2.93 -8.96 40.08
N TYR A 495 -3.65 -9.93 39.54
CA TYR A 495 -5.11 -10.04 39.61
C TYR A 495 -5.52 -11.46 40.03
N PRO A 496 -6.69 -11.64 40.65
CA PRO A 496 -7.22 -12.97 40.92
C PRO A 496 -7.59 -13.70 39.62
N TYR A 497 -7.37 -15.02 39.60
CA TYR A 497 -7.82 -15.85 38.49
C TYR A 497 -9.35 -15.93 38.47
N SER A 498 -9.95 -15.76 37.29
CA SER A 498 -11.40 -15.81 37.07
C SER A 498 -11.77 -16.95 36.13
N GLN A 499 -12.28 -18.05 36.70
CA GLN A 499 -12.82 -19.17 35.92
C GLN A 499 -14.05 -18.75 35.11
N ASP A 500 -14.87 -17.83 35.63
CA ASP A 500 -16.02 -17.29 34.92
C ASP A 500 -15.62 -16.57 33.63
N ALA A 501 -14.60 -15.70 33.73
CA ALA A 501 -14.05 -15.01 32.56
C ALA A 501 -13.55 -16.01 31.51
N VAL A 502 -12.82 -17.04 31.93
CA VAL A 502 -12.36 -18.13 31.04
C VAL A 502 -13.54 -18.83 30.37
N ASN A 503 -14.57 -19.21 31.14
CA ASN A 503 -15.74 -19.89 30.60
C ASN A 503 -16.49 -19.04 29.56
N ARG A 504 -16.62 -17.73 29.82
CA ARG A 504 -17.25 -16.78 28.88
C ARG A 504 -16.42 -16.57 27.62
N ILE A 505 -15.09 -16.56 27.73
CA ILE A 505 -14.19 -16.51 26.57
C ILE A 505 -14.27 -17.82 25.76
N ILE A 506 -14.36 -18.99 26.41
CA ILE A 506 -14.61 -20.28 25.74
C ILE A 506 -15.95 -20.24 25.00
N ALA A 507 -17.01 -19.73 25.64
CA ALA A 507 -18.32 -19.59 25.02
C ALA A 507 -18.24 -18.74 23.74
N HIS A 508 -17.54 -17.60 23.78
CA HIS A 508 -17.35 -16.81 22.56
C HIS A 508 -16.49 -17.53 21.50
N ASN A 509 -15.42 -18.23 21.89
CA ASN A 509 -14.66 -19.07 20.96
C ASN A 509 -15.54 -20.14 20.28
N LYS A 510 -16.54 -20.67 21.01
CA LYS A 510 -17.51 -21.64 20.50
C LYS A 510 -18.44 -21.03 19.44
N VAL A 511 -18.87 -19.78 19.62
CA VAL A 511 -19.58 -19.00 18.59
C VAL A 511 -18.74 -18.86 17.31
N LEU A 512 -17.43 -18.61 17.44
CA LEU A 512 -16.52 -18.44 16.29
C LEU A 512 -16.33 -19.69 15.42
N VAL A 513 -16.77 -20.85 15.90
CA VAL A 513 -16.68 -22.15 15.21
C VAL A 513 -18.04 -22.81 15.02
N ASP A 514 -19.12 -22.03 14.99
CA ASP A 514 -20.48 -22.50 14.75
C ASP A 514 -20.95 -23.56 15.74
N ASN A 515 -20.52 -23.42 17.00
CA ASN A 515 -20.77 -24.36 18.08
C ASN A 515 -20.25 -25.79 17.86
N ASP A 516 -19.35 -26.01 16.90
CA ASP A 516 -18.74 -27.30 16.63
C ASP A 516 -17.63 -27.60 17.65
N ASP A 517 -17.84 -28.61 18.50
CA ASP A 517 -16.92 -28.98 19.58
C ASP A 517 -15.56 -29.47 19.07
N LYS A 518 -15.49 -30.09 17.88
CA LYS A 518 -14.21 -30.53 17.29
C LYS A 518 -13.40 -29.32 16.82
N CYS A 519 -14.06 -28.37 16.19
CA CYS A 519 -13.46 -27.12 15.75
C CYS A 519 -13.05 -26.26 16.95
N LEU A 520 -13.87 -26.22 18.01
CA LEU A 520 -13.53 -25.53 19.26
C LEU A 520 -12.28 -26.14 19.87
N LYS A 521 -12.23 -27.46 20.04
CA LYS A 521 -11.05 -28.15 20.57
C LYS A 521 -9.81 -27.82 19.75
N TYR A 522 -9.85 -27.98 18.43
CA TYR A 522 -8.70 -27.70 17.58
C TYR A 522 -8.27 -26.23 17.63
N GLN A 523 -9.22 -25.30 17.68
CA GLN A 523 -8.95 -23.86 17.83
C GLN A 523 -8.28 -23.56 19.18
N LEU A 524 -8.65 -24.24 20.27
CA LEU A 524 -7.99 -24.12 21.57
C LEU A 524 -6.61 -24.77 21.57
N ASP A 525 -6.45 -25.96 20.98
CA ASP A 525 -5.15 -26.63 20.82
C ASP A 525 -4.15 -25.71 20.09
N TRP A 526 -4.59 -25.09 18.99
CA TRP A 526 -3.76 -24.18 18.19
C TRP A 526 -3.34 -22.94 18.97
N GLN A 527 -4.25 -22.37 19.77
CA GLN A 527 -3.97 -21.21 20.61
C GLN A 527 -3.06 -21.55 21.79
N ALA A 528 -3.27 -22.71 22.41
CA ALA A 528 -2.44 -23.23 23.48
C ALA A 528 -1.01 -23.47 22.98
N GLN A 529 -0.82 -24.05 21.79
CA GLN A 529 0.50 -24.17 21.18
C GLN A 529 1.18 -22.81 20.97
N LEU A 530 0.41 -21.78 20.58
CA LEU A 530 0.93 -20.42 20.43
C LEU A 530 1.50 -19.84 21.72
N ILE A 531 0.88 -20.17 22.85
CA ILE A 531 1.33 -19.72 24.17
C ILE A 531 2.46 -20.59 24.73
N GLN A 532 2.39 -21.91 24.57
CA GLN A 532 3.33 -22.86 25.17
C GLN A 532 4.61 -23.02 24.35
N GLN A 533 4.51 -22.94 23.02
CA GLN A 533 5.61 -23.13 22.08
C GLN A 533 5.61 -21.99 21.03
N PRO A 534 5.85 -20.73 21.45
CA PRO A 534 5.80 -19.57 20.57
C PRO A 534 6.79 -19.64 19.38
N GLY A 535 7.93 -20.31 19.54
CA GLY A 535 8.91 -20.51 18.47
C GLY A 535 8.61 -21.65 17.50
N ALA A 536 7.59 -22.49 17.78
CA ALA A 536 7.18 -23.56 16.88
C ALA A 536 6.03 -23.09 15.96
N LEU A 537 6.09 -23.46 14.68
CA LEU A 537 4.99 -23.21 13.74
C LEU A 537 3.94 -24.31 13.84
N SER A 538 2.66 -23.94 13.87
CA SER A 538 1.56 -24.90 13.68
C SER A 538 1.44 -25.38 12.23
N ARG A 539 2.03 -24.62 11.28
CA ARG A 539 1.95 -24.82 9.82
C ARG A 539 0.50 -24.84 9.29
N VAL A 540 -0.43 -24.31 10.07
CA VAL A 540 -1.86 -24.21 9.74
C VAL A 540 -2.36 -22.80 10.01
N CYS A 541 -2.98 -22.20 9.00
CA CYS A 541 -3.74 -20.97 9.08
C CYS A 541 -5.18 -21.27 9.49
N ILE A 542 -5.67 -20.62 10.55
CA ILE A 542 -7.10 -20.59 10.87
C ILE A 542 -7.75 -19.56 9.96
N THR A 543 -8.85 -19.92 9.28
CA THR A 543 -9.64 -18.99 8.48
C THR A 543 -11.09 -19.04 8.96
N THR A 544 -11.53 -17.99 9.62
CA THR A 544 -12.90 -17.88 10.13
C THR A 544 -13.77 -17.13 9.12
N VAL A 545 -14.82 -17.78 8.62
CA VAL A 545 -15.79 -17.22 7.69
C VAL A 545 -17.11 -16.88 8.37
N GLY A 546 -17.84 -15.88 7.90
CA GLY A 546 -19.21 -15.60 8.37
C GLY A 546 -19.61 -14.14 8.24
N GLY A 547 -20.86 -13.81 8.58
CA GLY A 547 -21.39 -12.45 8.47
C GLY A 547 -20.61 -11.42 9.29
N GLN A 548 -20.70 -10.15 8.90
CA GLN A 548 -20.17 -9.07 9.73
C GLN A 548 -20.94 -9.01 11.05
N GLY A 549 -20.26 -8.64 12.14
CA GLY A 549 -20.90 -8.47 13.45
C GLY A 549 -21.02 -9.73 14.32
N CYS A 550 -20.36 -10.85 13.99
CA CYS A 550 -20.31 -12.02 14.87
C CYS A 550 -19.09 -12.06 15.84
N GLY A 551 -18.36 -10.96 15.98
CA GLY A 551 -17.28 -10.85 16.98
C GLY A 551 -15.89 -11.36 16.59
N LYS A 552 -15.70 -11.92 15.39
CA LYS A 552 -14.38 -12.44 14.91
C LYS A 552 -13.20 -11.51 15.19
N SER A 553 -13.30 -10.26 14.74
CA SER A 553 -12.20 -9.29 14.87
C SER A 553 -11.97 -8.85 16.31
N LEU A 554 -13.01 -8.85 17.17
CA LEU A 554 -12.89 -8.49 18.58
C LEU A 554 -12.01 -9.50 19.32
N TYR A 555 -12.30 -10.78 19.16
CA TYR A 555 -11.53 -11.84 19.79
C TYR A 555 -10.07 -11.88 19.31
N ILE A 556 -9.86 -11.78 17.99
CA ILE A 556 -8.53 -11.76 17.39
C ILE A 556 -7.72 -10.57 17.91
N LEU A 557 -8.33 -9.39 18.03
CA LEU A 557 -7.68 -8.21 18.57
C LEU A 557 -7.30 -8.40 20.05
N PHE A 558 -8.18 -9.00 20.86
CA PHE A 558 -7.89 -9.36 22.25
C PHE A 558 -6.68 -10.30 22.35
N LEU A 559 -6.70 -11.42 21.60
CA LEU A 559 -5.59 -12.38 21.59
C LEU A 559 -4.28 -11.70 21.15
N GLY A 560 -4.31 -10.90 20.07
CA GLY A 560 -3.13 -10.22 19.54
C GLY A 560 -2.57 -9.14 20.46
N THR A 561 -3.42 -8.31 21.07
CA THR A 561 -2.97 -7.12 21.79
C THR A 561 -2.84 -7.30 23.30
N ARG A 562 -3.78 -8.03 23.93
CA ARG A 562 -3.85 -8.19 25.39
C ARG A 562 -3.10 -9.44 25.87
N ILE A 563 -3.16 -10.53 25.10
CA ILE A 563 -2.46 -11.77 25.44
C ILE A 563 -1.03 -11.74 24.88
N ILE A 564 -0.91 -11.67 23.56
CA ILE A 564 0.37 -11.77 22.86
C ILE A 564 1.20 -10.49 23.06
N GLY A 565 0.61 -9.34 22.78
CA GLY A 565 1.23 -8.02 22.89
C GLY A 565 1.54 -7.41 21.53
N MET A 566 1.32 -6.10 21.40
CA MET A 566 1.41 -5.35 20.13
C MET A 566 2.76 -5.48 19.39
N LYS A 567 3.85 -5.79 20.10
CA LYS A 567 5.18 -6.00 19.49
C LYS A 567 5.22 -7.25 18.62
N LEU A 568 4.52 -8.30 19.05
CA LEU A 568 4.55 -9.66 18.53
C LEU A 568 3.32 -9.97 17.65
N TYR A 569 2.40 -9.02 17.54
CA TYR A 569 1.16 -9.11 16.77
C TYR A 569 1.18 -8.13 15.59
N SER A 570 0.63 -8.55 14.45
CA SER A 570 0.48 -7.68 13.27
C SER A 570 -0.87 -7.93 12.61
N ASP A 571 -1.64 -6.85 12.45
CA ASP A 571 -2.85 -6.85 11.63
C ASP A 571 -2.57 -6.09 10.32
N CYS A 572 -2.75 -6.76 9.19
CA CYS A 572 -2.29 -6.21 7.93
C CYS A 572 -3.11 -6.68 6.72
N SER A 573 -3.03 -5.91 5.64
CA SER A 573 -3.65 -6.29 4.36
C SER A 573 -2.90 -7.45 3.70
N PRO A 574 -3.53 -8.24 2.81
CA PRO A 574 -2.84 -9.30 2.07
C PRO A 574 -1.57 -8.82 1.37
N LYS A 575 -1.61 -7.62 0.78
CA LYS A 575 -0.42 -7.00 0.15
C LYS A 575 0.69 -6.74 1.16
N THR A 576 0.36 -6.26 2.35
CA THR A 576 1.37 -6.00 3.38
C THR A 576 1.99 -7.29 3.93
N ALA A 577 1.21 -8.37 3.99
CA ALA A 577 1.67 -9.66 4.46
C ALA A 577 2.54 -10.40 3.43
N PHE A 578 2.17 -10.35 2.14
CA PHE A 578 2.69 -11.27 1.11
C PHE A 578 3.36 -10.58 -0.09
N ASP A 579 3.32 -9.25 -0.23
CA ASP A 579 4.10 -8.51 -1.25
C ASP A 579 5.55 -8.27 -0.75
N HIS A 580 6.45 -7.76 -1.59
CA HIS A 580 7.87 -7.68 -1.27
C HIS A 580 8.19 -6.80 -0.03
N PHE A 581 7.48 -5.68 0.17
CA PHE A 581 7.73 -4.79 1.32
C PHE A 581 6.93 -5.22 2.56
N ASN A 582 7.40 -6.30 3.20
CA ASN A 582 6.67 -7.02 4.25
C ASN A 582 7.27 -6.84 5.68
N TYR A 583 8.10 -5.81 5.93
CA TYR A 583 8.73 -5.59 7.25
C TYR A 583 7.79 -5.63 8.48
N LYS A 584 6.50 -5.34 8.29
CA LYS A 584 5.48 -5.41 9.35
C LYS A 584 5.21 -6.83 9.85
N VAL A 585 5.62 -7.85 9.12
CA VAL A 585 5.53 -9.26 9.54
C VAL A 585 6.83 -9.79 10.16
N SER A 586 7.90 -9.00 10.20
CA SER A 586 9.15 -9.37 10.89
C SER A 586 8.91 -9.53 12.38
N ASP A 587 9.49 -10.58 12.97
CA ASP A 587 9.49 -10.81 14.42
C ASP A 587 8.07 -10.76 15.01
N LYS A 588 7.18 -11.62 14.51
CA LYS A 588 5.78 -11.74 14.92
C LYS A 588 5.45 -13.19 15.27
N LEU A 589 4.58 -13.37 16.27
CA LEU A 589 3.97 -14.64 16.63
C LEU A 589 2.58 -14.84 16.02
N LEU A 590 1.85 -13.75 15.79
CA LEU A 590 0.52 -13.79 15.18
C LEU A 590 0.39 -12.72 14.11
N ILE A 591 0.01 -13.14 12.91
CA ILE A 591 -0.30 -12.27 11.78
C ILE A 591 -1.76 -12.50 11.39
N THR A 592 -2.53 -11.42 11.36
CA THR A 592 -3.92 -11.45 10.95
C THR A 592 -4.11 -10.72 9.63
N VAL A 593 -5.02 -11.26 8.84
CA VAL A 593 -5.47 -10.68 7.57
C VAL A 593 -6.98 -10.67 7.62
N GLN A 594 -7.55 -9.48 7.81
CA GLN A 594 -9.00 -9.32 7.87
C GLN A 594 -9.61 -9.19 6.48
N GLU A 595 -10.79 -9.78 6.30
CA GLU A 595 -11.57 -9.77 5.06
C GLU A 595 -10.81 -10.25 3.82
N ILE A 596 -10.00 -11.32 3.97
CA ILE A 596 -9.28 -11.90 2.84
C ILE A 596 -10.25 -12.40 1.77
N LYS A 597 -9.90 -12.14 0.50
CA LYS A 597 -10.69 -12.57 -0.66
C LYS A 597 -10.00 -13.72 -1.37
N ALA A 598 -10.79 -14.57 -2.02
CA ALA A 598 -10.26 -15.63 -2.88
C ALA A 598 -9.23 -15.08 -3.90
N SER A 599 -9.52 -13.93 -4.53
CA SER A 599 -8.62 -13.25 -5.47
C SER A 599 -7.24 -12.96 -4.89
N ASP A 600 -7.17 -12.58 -3.61
CA ASP A 600 -5.89 -12.34 -2.93
C ASP A 600 -5.14 -13.66 -2.71
N THR A 601 -5.84 -14.72 -2.32
CA THR A 601 -5.24 -16.06 -2.14
C THR A 601 -4.79 -16.72 -3.44
N TYR A 602 -5.45 -16.42 -4.57
CA TYR A 602 -4.98 -16.85 -5.88
C TYR A 602 -3.71 -16.11 -6.29
N ARG A 603 -3.70 -14.79 -6.07
CA ARG A 603 -2.58 -13.92 -6.41
C ARG A 603 -1.31 -14.28 -5.65
N PHE A 604 -1.42 -14.46 -4.33
CA PHE A 604 -0.28 -14.73 -3.45
C PHE A 604 -0.16 -16.22 -3.09
N SER A 605 -0.55 -17.09 -4.02
CA SER A 605 -0.76 -18.51 -3.73
C SER A 605 0.50 -19.22 -3.25
N ASP A 606 1.69 -18.80 -3.67
CA ASP A 606 2.93 -19.46 -3.29
C ASP A 606 3.57 -18.77 -2.08
N GLU A 607 3.48 -17.44 -2.00
CA GLU A 607 3.91 -16.64 -0.87
C GLU A 607 3.15 -17.01 0.41
N ILE A 608 1.84 -17.24 0.31
CA ILE A 608 1.00 -17.70 1.43
C ILE A 608 1.48 -19.07 1.94
N LYS A 609 1.77 -19.99 1.03
CA LYS A 609 2.22 -21.35 1.41
C LYS A 609 3.53 -21.27 2.17
N LYS A 610 4.47 -20.46 1.68
CA LYS A 610 5.76 -20.22 2.33
C LYS A 610 5.57 -19.53 3.68
N ALA A 611 4.74 -18.49 3.75
CA ALA A 611 4.48 -17.75 4.99
C ALA A 611 3.91 -18.63 6.11
N ILE A 612 3.07 -19.61 5.76
CA ILE A 612 2.49 -20.55 6.73
C ILE A 612 3.48 -21.66 7.12
N ALA A 613 4.28 -22.16 6.18
CA ALA A 613 5.00 -23.43 6.35
C ALA A 613 6.52 -23.30 6.51
N ASP A 614 7.17 -22.31 5.89
CA ASP A 614 8.63 -22.23 5.87
C ASP A 614 9.15 -21.71 7.20
N ASP A 615 10.24 -22.31 7.69
CA ASP A 615 10.89 -21.93 8.95
C ASP A 615 11.64 -20.59 8.83
N MET A 616 11.97 -20.17 7.60
CA MET A 616 12.59 -18.88 7.30
C MET A 616 11.69 -18.09 6.36
N LYS A 617 11.71 -16.77 6.48
CA LYS A 617 11.02 -15.87 5.56
C LYS A 617 11.90 -14.70 5.16
N GLU A 618 11.83 -14.34 3.90
CA GLU A 618 12.48 -13.14 3.39
C GLU A 618 11.70 -11.91 3.86
N VAL A 619 12.42 -10.95 4.46
CA VAL A 619 11.87 -9.66 4.87
C VAL A 619 12.59 -8.51 4.18
N THR A 620 11.83 -7.64 3.53
CA THR A 620 12.36 -6.44 2.88
C THR A 620 11.78 -5.17 3.50
N SER A 621 12.67 -4.26 3.91
CA SER A 621 12.30 -2.91 4.35
C SER A 621 12.54 -1.90 3.23
N LYS A 622 11.77 -0.81 3.22
CA LYS A 622 11.87 0.19 2.15
C LYS A 622 13.24 0.88 2.21
N GLY A 623 14.04 0.71 1.16
CA GLY A 623 15.38 1.31 1.07
C GLY A 623 16.46 0.55 1.85
N VAL A 624 16.19 -0.69 2.23
CA VAL A 624 17.14 -1.62 2.86
C VAL A 624 17.09 -2.94 2.08
N ASP A 625 18.23 -3.62 1.98
CA ASP A 625 18.31 -4.93 1.32
C ASP A 625 17.40 -5.96 2.02
N SER A 626 16.89 -6.92 1.25
CA SER A 626 16.19 -8.07 1.79
C SER A 626 17.10 -8.89 2.70
N GLY A 627 16.53 -9.45 3.77
CA GLY A 627 17.22 -10.41 4.61
C GLY A 627 16.28 -11.52 5.06
N ASP A 628 16.83 -12.73 5.21
CA ASP A 628 16.09 -13.86 5.75
C ASP A 628 16.01 -13.76 7.28
N VAL A 629 14.80 -13.89 7.81
CA VAL A 629 14.53 -13.94 9.25
C VAL A 629 13.79 -15.22 9.60
N LEU A 630 13.92 -15.64 10.86
CA LEU A 630 13.19 -16.80 11.36
C LEU A 630 11.68 -16.54 11.35
N ASN A 631 10.93 -17.51 10.84
CA ASN A 631 9.50 -17.47 10.86
C ASN A 631 8.96 -18.14 12.13
N THR A 632 8.34 -17.34 12.99
CA THR A 632 7.65 -17.79 14.21
C THR A 632 6.16 -17.42 14.20
N ALA A 633 5.68 -16.90 13.06
CA ALA A 633 4.35 -16.35 12.96
C ALA A 633 3.32 -17.42 12.59
N ARG A 634 2.24 -17.50 13.36
CA ARG A 634 1.03 -18.20 12.97
C ARG A 634 0.03 -17.23 12.33
N HIS A 635 -0.90 -17.77 11.57
CA HIS A 635 -1.87 -16.99 10.80
C HIS A 635 -3.31 -17.25 11.23
N TRP A 636 -4.06 -16.16 11.48
CA TRP A 636 -5.51 -16.21 11.70
C TRP A 636 -6.20 -15.16 10.82
N TRP A 637 -6.95 -15.62 9.83
CA TRP A 637 -7.62 -14.76 8.85
C TRP A 637 -9.13 -14.76 9.02
N THR A 638 -9.75 -13.67 8.58
CA THR A 638 -11.21 -13.59 8.47
C THR A 638 -11.61 -13.41 7.01
N ALA A 639 -12.71 -14.03 6.60
CA ALA A 639 -13.26 -13.86 5.25
C ALA A 639 -14.79 -13.74 5.30
N ASN A 640 -15.36 -13.02 4.34
CA ASN A 640 -16.82 -12.86 4.25
C ASN A 640 -17.45 -13.89 3.30
N ASN A 641 -16.68 -14.43 2.34
CA ASN A 641 -17.17 -15.42 1.39
C ASN A 641 -17.14 -16.83 2.00
N VAL A 642 -18.32 -17.43 2.24
CA VAL A 642 -18.46 -18.78 2.80
C VAL A 642 -18.28 -19.89 1.77
N THR A 643 -18.38 -19.60 0.47
CA THR A 643 -18.27 -20.61 -0.61
C THR A 643 -16.83 -20.78 -1.10
N ASN A 644 -16.08 -19.69 -1.16
CA ASN A 644 -14.68 -19.68 -1.59
C ASN A 644 -13.88 -18.62 -0.79
N PRO A 645 -13.62 -18.88 0.50
CA PRO A 645 -12.87 -17.93 1.34
C PRO A 645 -11.39 -17.86 0.96
N VAL A 646 -10.79 -19.01 0.67
CA VAL A 646 -9.36 -19.17 0.37
C VAL A 646 -9.19 -20.23 -0.72
N LYS A 647 -8.11 -20.11 -1.50
CA LYS A 647 -7.72 -21.13 -2.47
C LYS A 647 -7.29 -22.41 -1.75
N VAL A 648 -8.15 -23.43 -1.79
CA VAL A 648 -7.83 -24.78 -1.30
C VAL A 648 -7.74 -25.70 -2.50
N ALA A 649 -6.57 -26.30 -2.73
CA ALA A 649 -6.40 -27.22 -3.86
C ALA A 649 -7.28 -28.47 -3.69
N SER A 650 -7.77 -29.01 -4.81
CA SER A 650 -8.53 -30.26 -4.84
C SER A 650 -7.59 -31.46 -4.60
N GLY A 651 -7.86 -32.25 -3.55
CA GLY A 651 -7.09 -33.45 -3.19
C GLY A 651 -6.69 -33.47 -1.70
N GLU A 652 -6.05 -34.58 -1.27
CA GLU A 652 -5.63 -34.81 0.12
C GLU A 652 -4.39 -34.00 0.56
N TYR A 653 -3.79 -33.23 -0.33
CA TYR A 653 -2.47 -32.60 -0.11
C TYR A 653 -2.51 -31.21 0.53
N GLU A 654 -3.64 -30.51 0.54
CA GLU A 654 -3.71 -29.15 1.11
C GLU A 654 -4.01 -29.18 2.61
N ARG A 655 -2.97 -29.13 3.44
CA ARG A 655 -3.09 -29.22 4.90
C ARG A 655 -2.90 -27.92 5.66
N ARG A 656 -2.67 -26.79 4.97
CA ARG A 656 -2.29 -25.51 5.59
C ARG A 656 -3.47 -24.65 6.04
N PHE A 657 -4.71 -25.08 5.79
CA PHE A 657 -5.91 -24.30 6.14
C PHE A 657 -6.88 -25.10 7.01
N CYS A 658 -7.27 -24.49 8.13
CA CYS A 658 -8.44 -24.88 8.91
C CYS A 658 -9.52 -23.81 8.70
N VAL A 659 -10.48 -24.08 7.82
CA VAL A 659 -11.54 -23.14 7.47
C VAL A 659 -12.77 -23.44 8.31
N VAL A 660 -13.21 -22.49 9.13
CA VAL A 660 -14.34 -22.65 10.06
C VAL A 660 -15.36 -21.54 9.83
N ARG A 661 -16.63 -21.83 10.10
CA ARG A 661 -17.71 -20.83 10.05
C ARG A 661 -17.96 -20.31 11.47
N ALA A 662 -18.19 -19.01 11.60
CA ALA A 662 -18.73 -18.43 12.82
C ALA A 662 -20.27 -18.47 12.77
N SER A 663 -20.89 -18.77 13.91
CA SER A 663 -22.33 -18.67 14.10
C SER A 663 -22.79 -17.22 13.96
N ASN A 664 -24.03 -17.05 13.51
CA ASN A 664 -24.69 -15.76 13.47
C ASN A 664 -25.60 -15.51 14.69
N GLU A 665 -25.62 -16.41 15.67
CA GLU A 665 -26.60 -16.37 16.78
C GLU A 665 -26.53 -15.10 17.63
N GLU A 666 -25.34 -14.52 17.78
CA GLU A 666 -25.13 -13.27 18.54
C GLU A 666 -25.20 -12.01 17.65
N VAL A 667 -25.40 -12.15 16.34
CA VAL A 667 -25.40 -11.01 15.42
C VAL A 667 -26.60 -10.11 15.71
N GLY A 668 -26.31 -8.86 16.07
CA GLY A 668 -27.31 -7.87 16.43
C GLY A 668 -27.65 -7.84 17.92
N ASP A 669 -27.14 -8.78 18.73
CA ASP A 669 -27.25 -8.68 20.19
C ASP A 669 -26.25 -7.65 20.73
N ARG A 670 -26.76 -6.43 20.90
CA ARG A 670 -25.96 -5.32 21.41
C ARG A 670 -25.49 -5.55 22.85
N GLN A 671 -26.29 -6.19 23.69
CA GLN A 671 -25.94 -6.38 25.09
C GLN A 671 -24.82 -7.41 25.23
N TYR A 672 -24.92 -8.52 24.49
CA TYR A 672 -23.86 -9.51 24.39
C TYR A 672 -22.51 -8.87 24.03
N PHE A 673 -22.47 -8.02 23.01
CA PHE A 673 -21.23 -7.38 22.58
C PHE A 673 -20.71 -6.32 23.56
N ILE A 674 -21.58 -5.62 24.28
CA ILE A 674 -21.16 -4.72 25.37
C ILE A 674 -20.46 -5.54 26.46
N ASP A 675 -21.07 -6.64 26.88
CA ASP A 675 -20.55 -7.50 27.94
C ASP A 675 -19.27 -8.23 27.52
N LEU A 676 -19.18 -8.61 26.24
CA LEU A 676 -17.98 -9.21 25.66
C LEU A 676 -16.83 -8.20 25.60
N VAL A 677 -17.06 -6.97 25.11
CA VAL A 677 -16.00 -5.95 25.07
C VAL A 677 -15.49 -5.63 26.47
N ALA A 678 -16.40 -5.47 27.44
CA ALA A 678 -16.03 -5.25 28.84
C ALA A 678 -15.18 -6.40 29.40
N LEU A 679 -15.55 -7.65 29.09
CA LEU A 679 -14.79 -8.84 29.47
C LEU A 679 -13.40 -8.87 28.82
N LEU A 680 -13.28 -8.58 27.52
CA LEU A 680 -12.01 -8.64 26.79
C LEU A 680 -11.06 -7.47 27.13
N ASP A 681 -11.60 -6.34 27.62
CA ASP A 681 -10.79 -5.22 28.10
C ASP A 681 -10.28 -5.38 29.54
N ASP A 682 -10.83 -6.34 30.30
CA ASP A 682 -10.43 -6.64 31.68
C ASP A 682 -9.04 -7.31 31.76
N PRO A 683 -8.05 -6.70 32.45
CA PRO A 683 -6.74 -7.32 32.68
C PRO A 683 -6.80 -8.66 33.42
N ALA A 684 -7.77 -8.86 34.32
CA ALA A 684 -7.93 -10.11 35.04
C ALA A 684 -8.41 -11.23 34.10
N ALA A 685 -9.32 -10.93 33.19
CA ALA A 685 -9.75 -11.86 32.14
C ALA A 685 -8.60 -12.22 31.18
N ALA A 686 -7.81 -11.24 30.73
CA ALA A 686 -6.63 -11.48 29.90
C ALA A 686 -5.61 -12.40 30.58
N MET A 687 -5.30 -12.14 31.86
CA MET A 687 -4.41 -12.98 32.66
C MET A 687 -4.96 -14.39 32.85
N SER A 688 -6.25 -14.52 33.17
CA SER A 688 -6.90 -15.82 33.39
C SER A 688 -6.94 -16.65 32.11
N TRP A 689 -7.20 -16.02 30.96
CA TRP A 689 -7.16 -16.67 29.66
C TRP A 689 -5.75 -17.14 29.28
N TYR A 690 -4.73 -16.34 29.55
CA TYR A 690 -3.34 -16.74 29.35
C TYR A 690 -2.96 -17.96 30.18
N ILE A 691 -3.29 -17.98 31.48
CA ILE A 691 -3.03 -19.13 32.36
C ILE A 691 -3.76 -20.37 31.83
N PHE A 692 -5.02 -20.23 31.43
CA PHE A 692 -5.80 -21.32 30.84
C PHE A 692 -5.10 -21.91 29.61
N LEU A 693 -4.68 -21.09 28.65
CA LEU A 693 -3.98 -21.57 27.43
C LEU A 693 -2.59 -22.15 27.72
N ARG A 694 -1.86 -21.58 28.68
CA ARG A 694 -0.55 -22.07 29.11
C ARG A 694 -0.65 -23.49 29.70
N ASP A 695 -1.69 -23.76 30.47
CA ASP A 695 -1.89 -25.03 31.18
C ASP A 695 -2.78 -26.02 30.41
N TYR A 696 -3.25 -25.64 29.22
CA TYR A 696 -4.11 -26.47 28.37
C TYR A 696 -3.36 -27.69 27.80
N ASP A 697 -3.93 -28.88 27.89
CA ASP A 697 -3.28 -30.09 27.38
C ASP A 697 -3.31 -30.19 25.86
N ILE A 698 -2.13 -30.12 25.25
CA ILE A 698 -1.91 -30.30 23.80
C ILE A 698 -1.08 -31.54 23.48
N THR A 699 -0.95 -32.47 24.44
CA THR A 699 -0.15 -33.68 24.28
C THR A 699 -0.69 -34.54 23.14
N GLY A 700 0.20 -34.93 22.22
CA GLY A 700 -0.13 -35.82 21.10
C GLY A 700 -0.90 -35.15 19.95
N VAL A 701 -1.15 -33.84 20.00
CA VAL A 701 -1.82 -33.12 18.91
C VAL A 701 -0.88 -32.94 17.72
N HIS A 702 -1.33 -33.37 16.54
CA HIS A 702 -0.64 -33.17 15.28
C HIS A 702 -1.37 -32.10 14.43
N PHE A 703 -1.01 -30.83 14.60
CA PHE A 703 -1.73 -29.69 14.01
C PHE A 703 -2.06 -29.81 12.51
N GLU A 704 -1.12 -30.22 11.66
CA GLU A 704 -1.40 -30.36 10.22
C GLU A 704 -2.40 -31.48 9.87
N ASN A 705 -2.44 -32.55 10.67
CA ASN A 705 -3.19 -33.78 10.38
C ASN A 705 -4.54 -33.83 11.13
N ASP A 706 -4.58 -33.28 12.35
CA ASP A 706 -5.74 -33.34 13.23
C ASP A 706 -6.73 -32.17 13.00
N ARG A 707 -6.43 -31.28 12.04
CA ARG A 707 -7.33 -30.19 11.66
C ARG A 707 -8.69 -30.75 11.22
N PRO A 708 -9.82 -30.15 11.64
CA PRO A 708 -11.14 -30.60 11.23
C PRO A 708 -11.39 -30.28 9.75
N THR A 709 -11.98 -31.24 9.03
CA THR A 709 -12.48 -31.04 7.67
C THR A 709 -13.95 -30.61 7.73
N THR A 710 -14.19 -29.30 7.69
CA THR A 710 -15.53 -28.71 7.76
C THR A 710 -16.25 -28.70 6.41
N GLU A 711 -17.57 -28.51 6.42
CA GLU A 711 -18.37 -28.35 5.19
C GLU A 711 -17.96 -27.11 4.38
N VAL A 712 -17.56 -26.03 5.06
CA VAL A 712 -17.03 -24.83 4.39
C VAL A 712 -15.69 -25.12 3.72
N TYR A 713 -14.81 -25.90 4.35
CA TYR A 713 -13.55 -26.32 3.75
C TYR A 713 -13.79 -27.16 2.48
N LYS A 714 -14.71 -28.13 2.51
CA LYS A 714 -15.10 -28.92 1.33
C LYS A 714 -15.70 -28.05 0.23
N SER A 715 -16.57 -27.11 0.59
CA SER A 715 -17.15 -26.13 -0.35
C SER A 715 -16.07 -25.29 -1.04
N ALA A 716 -15.06 -24.85 -0.27
CA ALA A 716 -13.91 -24.14 -0.81
C ALA A 716 -13.12 -25.03 -1.78
N GLN A 717 -12.86 -26.30 -1.44
CA GLN A 717 -12.19 -27.24 -2.35
C GLN A 717 -12.95 -27.41 -3.66
N GLU A 718 -14.27 -27.63 -3.59
CA GLU A 718 -15.12 -27.76 -4.78
C GLU A 718 -15.12 -26.49 -5.64
N ALA A 719 -15.14 -25.32 -5.01
CA ALA A 719 -15.07 -24.04 -5.71
C ALA A 719 -13.73 -23.81 -6.43
N ASN A 720 -12.67 -24.48 -5.99
CA ASN A 720 -11.33 -24.42 -6.53
C ASN A 720 -11.00 -25.52 -7.57
N VAL A 721 -11.93 -26.46 -7.82
CA VAL A 721 -11.80 -27.44 -8.91
C VAL A 721 -11.85 -26.71 -10.25
N LEU A 722 -10.94 -27.06 -11.17
CA LEU A 722 -10.92 -26.51 -12.52
C LEU A 722 -12.29 -26.66 -13.20
N VAL A 723 -12.74 -25.59 -13.84
CA VAL A 723 -14.05 -25.52 -14.49
C VAL A 723 -14.25 -26.68 -15.48
N ASP A 724 -13.18 -27.08 -16.18
CA ASP A 724 -13.22 -28.14 -17.17
C ASP A 724 -13.48 -29.50 -16.51
N ILE A 725 -12.87 -29.75 -15.35
CA ILE A 725 -13.09 -30.98 -14.56
C ILE A 725 -14.51 -31.01 -14.00
N ARG A 726 -15.06 -29.87 -13.55
CA ARG A 726 -16.44 -29.80 -13.06
C ARG A 726 -17.45 -30.09 -14.16
N VAL A 727 -17.21 -29.58 -15.37
CA VAL A 727 -18.02 -29.89 -16.56
C VAL A 727 -17.89 -31.37 -16.92
N LEU A 728 -16.69 -31.94 -16.94
CA LEU A 728 -16.49 -33.38 -17.20
C LEU A 728 -17.17 -34.27 -16.16
N HIS A 729 -17.09 -33.94 -14.88
CA HIS A 729 -17.80 -34.67 -13.83
C HIS A 729 -19.33 -34.55 -13.98
N SER A 730 -19.81 -33.36 -14.37
CA SER A 730 -21.22 -33.12 -14.68
C SER A 730 -21.69 -33.92 -15.91
N LEU A 731 -20.79 -34.09 -16.90
CA LEU A 731 -21.03 -34.93 -18.06
C LEU A 731 -21.11 -36.41 -17.67
N ALA A 732 -20.22 -36.89 -16.80
CA ALA A 732 -20.22 -38.28 -16.33
C ALA A 732 -21.47 -38.65 -15.49
N GLY A 733 -22.08 -37.69 -14.81
CA GLY A 733 -23.31 -37.89 -14.01
C GLY A 733 -24.63 -37.73 -14.78
N CYS A 734 -24.60 -37.42 -16.08
CA CYS A 734 -25.80 -37.17 -16.86
C CYS A 734 -26.43 -38.46 -17.39
N ASN A 735 -27.52 -38.91 -16.76
CA ASN A 735 -28.24 -40.14 -17.12
C ASN A 735 -28.93 -40.11 -18.51
N GLU A 736 -29.00 -38.95 -19.16
CA GLU A 736 -29.59 -38.79 -20.49
C GLU A 736 -28.59 -39.01 -21.64
N LEU A 737 -27.30 -39.22 -21.33
CA LEU A 737 -26.28 -39.48 -22.33
C LEU A 737 -26.16 -40.98 -22.64
N PRO A 738 -25.96 -41.36 -23.91
CA PRO A 738 -25.69 -42.75 -24.26
C PRO A 738 -24.37 -43.22 -23.65
N ALA A 739 -24.27 -44.53 -23.39
CA ALA A 739 -23.11 -45.17 -22.73
C ALA A 739 -21.76 -44.87 -23.40
N GLU A 740 -21.78 -44.56 -24.71
CA GLU A 740 -20.65 -44.04 -25.45
C GLU A 740 -21.10 -42.85 -26.30
N PHE A 741 -20.42 -41.72 -26.17
CA PHE A 741 -20.60 -40.54 -27.03
C PHE A 741 -19.24 -39.89 -27.30
N THR A 742 -19.12 -39.23 -28.45
CA THR A 742 -17.91 -38.49 -28.83
C THR A 742 -18.27 -37.04 -28.99
N LEU A 743 -17.51 -36.13 -28.37
CA LEU A 743 -17.61 -34.69 -28.62
C LEU A 743 -16.41 -34.24 -29.46
N MET A 744 -16.66 -33.38 -30.44
CA MET A 744 -15.59 -32.63 -31.09
C MET A 744 -15.07 -31.56 -30.12
N THR A 745 -13.79 -31.18 -30.23
CA THR A 745 -13.18 -30.14 -29.39
C THR A 745 -14.01 -28.85 -29.35
N LYS A 746 -14.55 -28.43 -30.49
CA LYS A 746 -15.43 -27.24 -30.60
C LYS A 746 -16.74 -27.36 -29.81
N GLN A 747 -17.30 -28.57 -29.72
CA GLN A 747 -18.53 -28.83 -28.95
C GLN A 747 -18.23 -28.84 -27.45
N LEU A 748 -17.07 -29.38 -27.06
CA LEU A 748 -16.59 -29.33 -25.69
C LEU A 748 -16.36 -27.88 -25.22
N ASP A 749 -15.76 -27.06 -26.08
CA ASP A 749 -15.51 -25.63 -25.83
C ASP A 749 -16.81 -24.81 -25.71
N GLU A 750 -17.81 -25.12 -26.53
CA GLU A 750 -19.16 -24.55 -26.42
C GLU A 750 -19.81 -24.88 -25.06
N LEU A 751 -19.67 -26.12 -24.59
CA LEU A 751 -20.21 -26.56 -23.30
C LEU A 751 -19.49 -25.90 -22.12
N PHE A 752 -18.16 -25.75 -22.17
CA PHE A 752 -17.41 -24.98 -21.18
C PHE A 752 -17.87 -23.52 -21.14
N THR A 753 -18.11 -22.92 -22.30
CA THR A 753 -18.61 -21.54 -22.41
C THR A 753 -20.01 -21.39 -21.80
N LEU A 754 -20.92 -22.33 -22.09
CA LEU A 754 -22.26 -22.34 -21.51
C LEU A 754 -22.23 -22.55 -19.99
N TYR A 755 -21.38 -23.44 -19.50
CA TYR A 755 -21.22 -23.68 -18.07
C TYR A 755 -20.69 -22.43 -17.35
N ARG A 756 -19.67 -21.77 -17.90
CA ARG A 756 -19.16 -20.49 -17.35
C ARG A 756 -20.27 -19.46 -17.28
N ARG A 757 -21.10 -19.34 -18.32
CA ARG A 757 -22.24 -18.41 -18.35
C ARG A 757 -23.30 -18.75 -17.29
N ASP A 758 -23.64 -20.02 -17.12
CA ASP A 758 -24.63 -20.47 -16.15
C ASP A 758 -24.12 -20.29 -14.70
N VAL A 759 -22.84 -20.53 -14.44
CA VAL A 759 -22.20 -20.28 -13.13
C VAL A 759 -22.12 -18.78 -12.82
N ILE A 760 -21.81 -17.93 -13.80
CA ILE A 760 -21.82 -16.47 -13.63
C ILE A 760 -23.22 -15.99 -13.24
N ARG A 761 -24.26 -16.46 -13.95
CA ARG A 761 -25.66 -16.13 -13.64
C ARG A 761 -26.12 -16.62 -12.27
N GLN A 762 -25.64 -17.77 -11.81
CA GLN A 762 -25.95 -18.27 -10.46
C GLN A 762 -25.27 -17.43 -9.39
N ARG A 763 -24.00 -17.02 -9.59
CA ARG A 763 -23.28 -16.13 -8.66
C ARG A 763 -23.94 -14.76 -8.53
N GLU A 764 -24.44 -14.20 -9.64
CA GLU A 764 -25.21 -12.94 -9.61
C GLU A 764 -26.50 -13.05 -8.79
N ASN A 765 -27.17 -14.21 -8.81
CA ASN A 765 -28.37 -14.45 -8.00
C ASN A 765 -28.05 -14.78 -6.53
N ASP A 766 -26.89 -15.39 -6.24
CA ASP A 766 -26.46 -15.71 -4.88
C ASP A 766 -25.98 -14.46 -4.11
N ASP A 767 -25.42 -13.46 -4.81
CA ASP A 767 -25.08 -12.14 -4.23
C ASP A 767 -26.36 -11.37 -3.80
N ASP A 768 -27.50 -11.62 -4.45
CA ASP A 768 -28.81 -11.07 -4.06
C ASP A 768 -29.49 -11.85 -2.92
N ALA A 769 -29.12 -13.12 -2.71
CA ALA A 769 -29.71 -14.03 -1.70
C ALA A 769 -29.00 -14.00 -0.33
N ALA A 770 -28.10 -13.03 -0.09
CA ALA A 770 -27.39 -12.85 1.18
C ALA A 770 -28.31 -12.54 2.40
N ASN A 771 -29.63 -12.48 2.22
CA ASN A 771 -30.64 -12.44 3.28
C ASN A 771 -31.46 -13.74 3.33
N GLY A 772 -30.88 -14.78 3.96
CA GLY A 772 -31.64 -15.90 4.54
C GLY A 772 -32.04 -17.01 3.58
N GLY A 773 -31.25 -18.09 3.56
CA GLY A 773 -31.67 -19.38 3.01
C GLY A 773 -30.50 -20.31 2.71
N ILE A 774 -30.47 -21.48 3.35
CA ILE A 774 -29.56 -22.57 3.01
C ILE A 774 -29.98 -23.08 1.62
N ASN A 775 -29.22 -22.72 0.59
CA ASN A 775 -29.40 -23.30 -0.74
C ASN A 775 -28.49 -24.53 -0.89
N ARG A 776 -29.10 -25.64 -1.31
CA ARG A 776 -28.46 -26.95 -1.48
C ARG A 776 -27.39 -26.84 -2.57
N GLY A 777 -26.27 -27.54 -2.38
CA GLY A 777 -25.05 -27.42 -3.17
C GLY A 777 -25.17 -27.62 -4.70
N PRO A 778 -24.06 -27.47 -5.43
CA PRO A 778 -24.02 -27.14 -6.87
C PRO A 778 -24.51 -28.23 -7.84
N MET A 779 -24.99 -29.38 -7.37
CA MET A 779 -25.33 -30.52 -8.23
C MET A 779 -26.77 -30.52 -8.78
N GLY A 780 -27.61 -29.55 -8.42
CA GLY A 780 -29.06 -29.66 -8.61
C GLY A 780 -29.66 -29.15 -9.93
N ASN A 781 -28.98 -28.29 -10.70
CA ASN A 781 -29.65 -27.63 -11.83
C ASN A 781 -28.72 -27.45 -13.04
N LEU A 782 -28.60 -28.49 -13.85
CA LEU A 782 -27.83 -28.53 -15.10
C LEU A 782 -28.34 -27.58 -16.21
N GLY A 783 -29.43 -26.83 -15.95
CA GLY A 783 -29.82 -25.63 -16.68
C GLY A 783 -29.62 -25.70 -18.20
N THR A 784 -28.74 -24.85 -18.72
CA THR A 784 -28.52 -24.68 -20.16
C THR A 784 -27.51 -25.67 -20.73
N VAL A 785 -26.53 -26.09 -19.93
CA VAL A 785 -25.53 -27.11 -20.32
C VAL A 785 -26.20 -28.47 -20.55
N GLY A 786 -27.05 -28.93 -19.64
CA GLY A 786 -27.79 -30.18 -19.77
C GLY A 786 -28.71 -30.19 -20.99
N ARG A 787 -29.42 -29.08 -21.25
CA ARG A 787 -30.26 -28.94 -22.46
C ARG A 787 -29.45 -28.97 -23.75
N ARG A 788 -28.31 -28.28 -23.80
CA ARG A 788 -27.43 -28.29 -24.99
C ARG A 788 -26.83 -29.68 -25.20
N MET A 789 -26.49 -30.39 -24.13
CA MET A 789 -26.03 -31.77 -24.20
C MET A 789 -27.09 -32.72 -24.76
N ALA A 790 -28.32 -32.66 -24.25
CA ALA A 790 -29.43 -33.44 -24.79
C ALA A 790 -29.68 -33.13 -26.28
N GLN A 791 -29.44 -31.88 -26.70
CA GLN A 791 -29.52 -31.47 -28.10
C GLN A 791 -28.35 -32.02 -28.93
N LEU A 792 -27.10 -31.93 -28.47
CA LEU A 792 -25.92 -32.46 -29.16
C LEU A 792 -25.99 -34.00 -29.30
N ALA A 793 -26.52 -34.69 -28.28
CA ALA A 793 -26.77 -36.13 -28.33
C ALA A 793 -27.82 -36.47 -29.40
N LYS A 794 -28.87 -35.65 -29.56
CA LYS A 794 -29.88 -35.78 -30.63
C LYS A 794 -29.31 -35.41 -32.01
N GLU A 795 -28.45 -34.40 -32.11
CA GLU A 795 -27.79 -33.96 -33.35
C GLU A 795 -26.83 -35.03 -33.90
N LYS A 796 -26.20 -35.86 -33.05
CA LYS A 796 -25.41 -37.04 -33.46
C LYS A 796 -26.22 -38.34 -33.57
N ALA A 797 -27.48 -38.37 -33.16
CA ALA A 797 -28.36 -39.53 -33.35
C ALA A 797 -28.86 -39.68 -34.80
N VAL A 798 -28.54 -38.71 -35.68
CA VAL A 798 -28.78 -38.79 -37.12
C VAL A 798 -27.43 -38.93 -37.80
N VAL A 799 -27.02 -40.17 -38.07
CA VAL A 799 -26.22 -40.65 -39.22
C VAL A 799 -25.57 -41.97 -38.80
N ARG A 800 -26.29 -43.07 -39.03
CA ARG A 800 -25.74 -44.37 -39.46
C ARG A 800 -26.86 -45.17 -40.13
N GLY A 801 -27.21 -44.72 -41.34
CA GLY A 801 -28.10 -45.44 -42.25
C GLY A 801 -27.63 -45.41 -43.71
N ALA A 802 -26.48 -44.81 -44.02
CA ALA A 802 -25.97 -44.71 -45.38
C ALA A 802 -24.44 -44.77 -45.41
N ALA A 803 -23.89 -45.97 -45.20
CA ALA A 803 -22.57 -46.42 -45.68
C ALA A 803 -22.29 -47.82 -45.12
N ALA A 804 -23.13 -48.80 -45.49
CA ALA A 804 -22.74 -50.20 -45.47
C ALA A 804 -22.37 -50.57 -46.91
N ASN A 805 -21.15 -50.22 -47.32
CA ASN A 805 -20.40 -50.88 -48.39
C ASN A 805 -18.98 -50.32 -48.44
N GLY A 806 -18.00 -51.19 -48.21
CA GLY A 806 -16.57 -50.92 -48.33
C GLY A 806 -15.81 -51.09 -47.02
N GLY A 807 -15.01 -52.16 -46.95
CA GLY A 807 -14.04 -52.44 -45.90
C GLY A 807 -12.99 -51.33 -45.73
N ASP A 808 -12.10 -51.36 -44.75
CA ASP A 808 -11.50 -52.51 -44.10
C ASP A 808 -10.97 -52.07 -42.73
N ARG A 809 -10.80 -53.06 -41.85
CA ARG A 809 -10.35 -52.96 -40.47
C ARG A 809 -8.92 -52.40 -40.38
N ARG A 810 -8.71 -51.45 -39.47
CA ARG A 810 -7.54 -51.43 -38.55
C ARG A 810 -7.79 -50.45 -37.40
N THR A 811 -8.36 -50.98 -36.33
CA THR A 811 -8.41 -50.42 -34.98
C THR A 811 -7.16 -50.79 -34.20
N ALA A 812 -6.49 -49.80 -33.64
CA ALA A 812 -5.74 -49.82 -32.37
C ALA A 812 -5.22 -48.40 -32.13
N ALA A 813 -5.09 -47.84 -30.93
CA ALA A 813 -5.58 -48.11 -29.60
C ALA A 813 -5.12 -46.89 -28.80
N CYS A 814 -6.03 -46.14 -28.16
CA CYS A 814 -5.69 -45.42 -26.94
C CYS A 814 -6.98 -45.11 -26.16
N SER A 815 -7.34 -46.08 -25.34
CA SER A 815 -8.31 -45.99 -24.27
C SER A 815 -7.71 -45.24 -23.09
N THR A 816 -8.42 -44.26 -22.55
CA THR A 816 -8.48 -44.05 -21.10
C THR A 816 -9.89 -43.59 -20.74
N ARG A 817 -10.66 -44.56 -20.22
CA ARG A 817 -11.88 -44.39 -19.43
C ARG A 817 -11.47 -43.94 -18.02
N ARG A 818 -11.91 -42.76 -17.59
CA ARG A 818 -12.79 -42.51 -16.44
C ARG A 818 -12.96 -41.02 -16.25
#